data_AF-A0AAU4EFM2-F1
#
_entry.id   AF-A0AAU4EFM2-F1
#
_cell.length_a   1.000
_cell.length_b   1.000
_cell.length_c   1.000
_cell.angle_alpha   90.00
_cell.angle_beta   90.00
_cell.angle_gamma   90.00
#
_symmetry.space_group_name_H-M   'P 1'
#
loop_
_entity.id
_entity.type
_entity.pdbx_description
1 polymer ?
#
loop_
_entity_poly.entity_id
_entity_poly.type
_entity_poly.pdbx_seq_one_letter_code
_entity_poly.pdbx_strand_id
1 'polypeptide(L)'
;MSANAYTFLPWLRSGISTQVTTPPQAGVRATVKVQLMVSGDPITGHDTLTQPVNRDVQLYGPGDVVGVDPRAISRTEPRPGVPNVEPNYLAHIEFSEEDFLWRYSPAAADGHTARLTPWLALVVLATGSEFTEVPATGGPLPAISVADPAGTLPPADQLGAWAHVHVNGSLADPVATDGTVAALAALAEVVRTNADNACSRLICPRHLEPGTAYEAFLVPTFESGRLAGLGLDPAVAPNALYSSWGPHYANRPAEGVLPYYHRWAFATGTAGDFEFLVRLLRPQAPDPRIGRRDLDVHGDPGLDLPPITDQGGVLPLRGALKVPERAGDPIDPADNWDHFVDTGEAPPYPHPFEQAMAGLLNLADDYQRHEPEAAHAASLAATAGPDPVITPPLYGRWHALTTRLLDDEDGNPASPEVLRGWLHRLNLDPRFRIAANLGTQVVRARDEELMAAAWAQVGDVLVANGRIRAAQLAREVGNVLQAKHIDPPSGGGPAALAAAPASAPGRSLTLTAPAHSRVTTAASSGNFAAAAAGAAGPAADPANQVAVGFRVASSRVATAPVSPAMRRITRPGSRLMRTLPFPGQSAAALLSRMDAPVDPVVAAPVKVTPGALVTPRDLVATLHPTRPPDADPVGSLPLSPDFVLRGIGTGPTPHAGTADSAEAQRFKAALRELHQGFDAGVAVGHVKPAPPLDLVETTTSVLSGLRADETVPRALLEGSVSLPERLRPFAAAFIEAMAYPVFDVPTYRTLLDTSVDSLVPNLSLLPPNSITLLANNREFIESFLVGLNHEMARELLWREYPTDQRGTPFRQFWDPVATLPVPDETAGQRRERGYDIPPIHEWPPTTPLGDNENRRPDDPRPGGPQRDDLVLVVRGELLKKYPTAAIYAQRAQFPGNDPSRPRELVDLPADGLPSPEQVRLPRYEAKVEPDIYLLGFDLDADEALGTPGVDPGWFFVLKERPGDPRFGVDDGPPTHVEVWNDLTWDDVDPGRSGFLELDPAVQVALGDFDHSGDDREKQDQRAEDENLPLWFSGLGSADLAYILFQVPVMVAVHAQEMLPR
;
A
#
# COMPACT_ATOMS: atom_id res chain seq x y z
N MET A 1 -1.29 19.16 12.03
CA MET A 1 -1.42 19.55 10.62
C MET A 1 -2.50 18.67 10.04
N SER A 2 -3.63 19.23 9.62
CA SER A 2 -4.60 18.45 8.85
C SER A 2 -3.94 18.02 7.54
N ALA A 3 -4.12 16.76 7.15
CA ALA A 3 -3.46 16.19 5.97
C ALA A 3 -3.99 16.75 4.63
N ASN A 4 -5.07 17.53 4.66
CA ASN A 4 -5.81 18.02 3.48
C ASN A 4 -5.79 19.55 3.31
N ALA A 5 -4.83 20.26 3.90
CA ALA A 5 -4.72 21.71 3.76
C ALA A 5 -3.57 22.09 2.80
N TYR A 6 -3.73 23.20 2.08
CA TYR A 6 -2.66 23.83 1.31
C TYR A 6 -2.28 25.17 1.94
N THR A 7 -0.98 25.47 1.99
CA THR A 7 -0.49 26.79 2.38
C THR A 7 0.30 27.40 1.23
N PHE A 8 -0.02 28.66 0.89
CA PHE A 8 0.72 29.44 -0.10
C PHE A 8 1.57 30.52 0.59
N LEU A 9 2.83 30.65 0.19
CA LEU A 9 3.69 31.77 0.61
C LEU A 9 4.06 32.59 -0.62
N PRO A 10 4.13 33.93 -0.52
CA PRO A 10 4.31 34.78 -1.70
C PRO A 10 5.69 34.57 -2.35
N TRP A 11 6.70 34.29 -1.54
CA TRP A 11 8.05 33.95 -1.99
C TRP A 11 8.85 33.37 -0.83
N LEU A 12 9.98 32.73 -1.15
CA LEU A 12 10.95 32.28 -0.17
C LEU A 12 12.38 32.44 -0.69
N ARG A 13 13.29 32.80 0.22
CA ARG A 13 14.74 32.82 0.00
C ARG A 13 15.42 32.13 1.16
N SER A 14 16.40 31.28 0.85
CA SER A 14 17.28 30.68 1.85
C SER A 14 18.68 31.31 1.81
N GLY A 15 19.51 31.00 2.81
CA GLY A 15 20.94 31.34 2.81
C GLY A 15 21.26 32.83 2.70
N ILE A 16 22.35 33.15 1.99
CA ILE A 16 22.90 34.52 1.89
C ILE A 16 22.01 35.49 1.08
N SER A 17 21.17 34.97 0.18
CA SER A 17 20.21 35.77 -0.61
C SER A 17 19.15 36.47 0.25
N THR A 18 18.91 35.99 1.48
CA THR A 18 18.03 36.67 2.46
C THR A 18 18.52 38.08 2.82
N GLN A 19 19.80 38.37 2.62
CA GLN A 19 20.39 39.68 2.91
C GLN A 19 20.18 40.71 1.79
N VAL A 20 19.55 40.31 0.67
CA VAL A 20 19.17 41.22 -0.42
C VAL A 20 17.88 41.95 -0.04
N THR A 21 18.03 43.02 0.73
CA THR A 21 16.91 43.84 1.24
C THR A 21 16.66 45.10 0.42
N THR A 22 17.57 45.45 -0.49
CA THR A 22 17.43 46.60 -1.39
C THR A 22 17.91 46.23 -2.80
N PRO A 23 17.30 46.78 -3.86
CA PRO A 23 17.78 46.58 -5.23
C PRO A 23 19.23 47.08 -5.44
N PRO A 24 19.98 46.49 -6.39
CA PRO A 24 21.31 46.98 -6.75
C PRO A 24 21.25 48.41 -7.28
N GLN A 25 22.03 49.33 -6.69
CA GLN A 25 22.09 50.71 -7.16
C GLN A 25 22.97 50.89 -8.41
N ALA A 26 23.90 49.97 -8.66
CA ALA A 26 24.76 49.95 -9.85
C ALA A 26 25.15 48.51 -10.22
N GLY A 27 25.27 48.24 -11.52
CA GLY A 27 25.60 46.92 -12.06
C GLY A 27 24.39 45.99 -12.23
N VAL A 28 24.68 44.73 -12.55
CA VAL A 28 23.67 43.70 -12.91
C VAL A 28 23.53 42.57 -11.87
N ARG A 29 24.27 42.65 -10.76
CA ARG A 29 24.28 41.65 -9.68
C ARG A 29 23.94 42.29 -8.33
N ALA A 30 23.33 41.49 -7.45
CA ALA A 30 23.13 41.86 -6.05
C ALA A 30 24.46 41.78 -5.27
N THR A 31 24.60 42.67 -4.27
CA THR A 31 25.77 42.74 -3.40
C THR A 31 25.37 42.65 -1.93
N VAL A 32 26.06 41.82 -1.16
CA VAL A 32 25.86 41.71 0.29
C VAL A 32 27.11 42.23 1.00
N LYS A 33 26.92 43.03 2.04
CA LYS A 33 28.02 43.52 2.90
C LYS A 33 28.41 42.42 3.88
N VAL A 34 29.62 41.88 3.71
CA VAL A 34 30.21 40.93 4.66
C VAL A 34 31.17 41.69 5.57
N GLN A 35 30.93 41.64 6.87
CA GLN A 35 31.88 42.14 7.87
C GLN A 35 32.75 41.00 8.36
N LEU A 36 34.06 41.10 8.14
CA LEU A 36 35.07 40.18 8.65
C LEU A 36 35.75 40.84 9.86
N MET A 37 35.80 40.15 11.00
CA MET A 37 36.60 40.61 12.13
C MET A 37 38.01 40.06 12.00
N VAL A 38 38.99 40.93 11.75
CA VAL A 38 40.41 40.55 11.75
C VAL A 38 40.92 40.69 13.18
N SER A 39 41.31 39.58 13.79
CA SER A 39 42.01 39.59 15.08
C SER A 39 43.50 39.35 14.91
N GLY A 40 44.32 39.99 15.73
CA GLY A 40 45.77 39.79 15.74
C GLY A 40 46.36 40.05 17.12
N ASP A 41 47.45 39.34 17.42
CA ASP A 41 48.18 39.55 18.66
C ASP A 41 49.00 40.84 18.57
N PRO A 42 48.96 41.71 19.59
CA PRO A 42 49.75 42.92 19.59
C PRO A 42 51.25 42.58 19.73
N ILE A 43 52.09 43.31 18.98
CA ILE A 43 53.57 43.22 19.11
C ILE A 43 54.03 43.67 20.52
N THR A 44 53.23 44.52 21.18
CA THR A 44 53.42 44.96 22.57
C THR A 44 52.07 45.16 23.26
N GLY A 45 51.84 44.50 24.39
CA GLY A 45 50.55 44.48 25.12
C GLY A 45 50.00 43.07 25.27
N HIS A 46 48.92 42.90 26.05
CA HIS A 46 48.30 41.59 26.29
C HIS A 46 46.90 41.43 25.67
N ASP A 47 46.34 42.49 25.09
CA ASP A 47 44.97 42.50 24.58
C ASP A 47 44.94 42.25 23.07
N THR A 48 44.15 41.28 22.62
CA THR A 48 43.95 40.97 21.20
C THR A 48 43.41 42.18 20.44
N LEU A 49 44.12 42.60 19.39
CA LEU A 49 43.66 43.67 18.50
C LEU A 49 42.56 43.11 17.60
N THR A 50 41.45 43.84 17.47
CA THR A 50 40.37 43.50 16.54
C THR A 50 40.09 44.67 15.60
N GLN A 51 39.94 44.37 14.31
CA GLN A 51 39.59 45.35 13.28
C GLN A 51 38.48 44.80 12.39
N PRO A 52 37.29 45.44 12.34
CA PRO A 52 36.26 45.06 11.39
C PRO A 52 36.65 45.51 9.97
N VAL A 53 36.57 44.60 9.02
CA VAL A 53 36.80 44.80 7.59
C VAL A 53 35.50 44.51 6.85
N ASN A 54 34.91 45.54 6.24
CA ASN A 54 33.71 45.38 5.43
C ASN A 54 34.10 45.10 3.97
N ARG A 55 33.49 44.10 3.34
CA ARG A 55 33.64 43.78 1.91
C ARG A 55 32.27 43.57 1.28
N ASP A 56 32.06 44.19 0.13
CA ASP A 56 30.87 43.95 -0.69
C ASP A 56 31.14 42.70 -1.55
N VAL A 57 30.35 41.66 -1.34
CA VAL A 57 30.45 40.39 -2.08
C VAL A 57 29.29 40.33 -3.07
N GLN A 58 29.61 40.09 -4.34
CA GLN A 58 28.60 39.88 -5.38
C GLN A 58 28.01 38.48 -5.26
N LEU A 59 26.68 38.39 -5.35
CA LEU A 59 25.97 37.13 -5.49
C LEU A 59 25.81 36.79 -6.98
N TYR A 60 25.72 35.49 -7.29
CA TYR A 60 25.31 35.04 -8.61
C TYR A 60 23.90 35.56 -8.92
N GLY A 61 23.72 36.07 -10.13
CA GLY A 61 22.45 36.61 -10.62
C GLY A 61 21.97 35.93 -11.89
N PRO A 62 20.91 36.45 -12.53
CA PRO A 62 20.31 35.83 -13.71
C PRO A 62 21.29 35.76 -14.90
N GLY A 63 22.18 36.74 -15.02
CA GLY A 63 23.23 36.76 -16.06
C GLY A 63 24.34 35.73 -15.89
N ASP A 64 24.33 34.96 -14.80
CA ASP A 64 25.30 33.88 -14.54
C ASP A 64 24.73 32.48 -14.85
N VAL A 65 23.45 32.40 -15.20
CA VAL A 65 22.74 31.15 -15.46
C VAL A 65 22.56 30.96 -16.95
N VAL A 66 23.04 29.83 -17.48
CA VAL A 66 22.93 29.45 -18.89
C VAL A 66 22.32 28.05 -19.05
N GLY A 67 21.63 27.55 -18.02
CA GLY A 67 20.98 26.24 -18.03
C GLY A 67 20.28 25.96 -16.70
N VAL A 68 19.23 25.15 -16.76
CA VAL A 68 18.53 24.57 -15.60
C VAL A 68 18.61 23.05 -15.73
N ASP A 69 18.93 22.34 -14.65
CA ASP A 69 18.86 20.87 -14.65
C ASP A 69 17.37 20.47 -14.76
N PRO A 70 16.97 19.67 -15.77
CA PRO A 70 15.59 19.21 -15.91
C PRO A 70 15.04 18.50 -14.67
N ARG A 71 15.90 17.93 -13.82
CA ARG A 71 15.50 17.30 -12.55
C ARG A 71 15.02 18.29 -11.49
N ALA A 72 15.31 19.58 -11.63
CA ALA A 72 14.78 20.61 -10.75
C ALA A 72 13.29 20.86 -11.00
N ILE A 73 12.77 20.48 -12.18
CA ILE A 73 11.36 20.58 -12.54
C ILE A 73 10.66 19.32 -12.05
N SER A 74 9.74 19.46 -11.09
CA SER A 74 8.96 18.34 -10.55
C SER A 74 7.76 18.03 -11.46
N ARG A 75 7.12 19.06 -12.02
CA ARG A 75 5.90 18.94 -12.82
C ARG A 75 5.71 20.11 -13.78
N THR A 76 5.08 19.83 -14.90
CA THR A 76 4.48 20.83 -15.80
C THR A 76 2.99 20.56 -15.94
N GLU A 77 2.19 21.62 -15.88
CA GLU A 77 0.77 21.58 -16.15
C GLU A 77 0.46 22.63 -17.23
N PRO A 78 -0.13 22.26 -18.37
CA PRO A 78 -0.56 20.92 -18.73
C PRO A 78 0.60 19.94 -18.94
N ARG A 79 0.31 18.64 -18.83
CA ARG A 79 1.33 17.62 -19.12
C ARG A 79 1.78 17.71 -20.59
N PRO A 80 3.06 17.41 -20.89
CA PRO A 80 3.57 17.46 -22.26
C PRO A 80 2.78 16.53 -23.21
N GLY A 81 2.34 17.06 -24.34
CA GLY A 81 1.67 16.33 -25.41
C GLY A 81 0.17 16.09 -25.20
N VAL A 82 -0.45 16.63 -24.14
CA VAL A 82 -1.90 16.50 -23.93
C VAL A 82 -2.65 17.28 -25.02
N PRO A 83 -3.59 16.66 -25.75
CA PRO A 83 -4.22 17.29 -26.92
C PRO A 83 -5.49 18.08 -26.60
N ASN A 84 -6.04 17.95 -25.39
CA ASN A 84 -7.40 18.41 -25.07
C ASN A 84 -7.50 19.04 -23.66
N VAL A 85 -6.54 19.87 -23.28
CA VAL A 85 -6.55 20.62 -22.01
C VAL A 85 -7.74 21.58 -21.95
N GLU A 86 -8.30 21.78 -20.78
CA GLU A 86 -9.26 22.84 -20.49
C GLU A 86 -8.69 24.24 -20.78
N PRO A 87 -9.42 25.10 -21.52
CA PRO A 87 -8.95 26.45 -21.84
C PRO A 87 -9.00 27.44 -20.66
N ASN A 88 -9.88 27.20 -19.67
CA ASN A 88 -10.11 28.10 -18.54
C ASN A 88 -8.99 28.06 -17.47
N TYR A 89 -8.18 27.00 -17.44
CA TYR A 89 -7.06 26.87 -16.50
C TYR A 89 -5.76 27.51 -17.01
N LEU A 90 -4.96 28.00 -16.06
CA LEU A 90 -3.64 28.59 -16.27
C LEU A 90 -2.55 27.52 -16.31
N ALA A 91 -1.67 27.62 -17.30
CA ALA A 91 -0.48 26.78 -17.36
C ALA A 91 0.52 27.15 -16.25
N HIS A 92 1.16 26.16 -15.65
CA HIS A 92 2.15 26.36 -14.61
C HIS A 92 3.25 25.29 -14.63
N ILE A 93 4.37 25.62 -13.99
CA ILE A 93 5.52 24.74 -13.80
C ILE A 93 5.92 24.75 -12.33
N GLU A 94 6.24 23.57 -11.81
CA GLU A 94 6.64 23.34 -10.43
C GLU A 94 8.11 22.94 -10.34
N PHE A 95 8.79 23.42 -9.30
CA PHE A 95 10.17 23.09 -8.99
C PHE A 95 10.28 22.45 -7.61
N SER A 96 11.08 21.39 -7.50
CA SER A 96 11.27 20.64 -6.25
C SER A 96 11.81 21.48 -5.10
N GLU A 97 12.55 22.55 -5.39
CA GLU A 97 13.13 23.44 -4.39
C GLU A 97 12.25 24.70 -4.23
N GLU A 98 11.89 24.99 -2.99
CA GLU A 98 10.94 26.02 -2.56
C GLU A 98 11.43 27.47 -2.75
N ASP A 99 12.75 27.70 -2.81
CA ASP A 99 13.35 29.02 -3.04
C ASP A 99 13.88 29.22 -4.47
N PHE A 100 13.73 28.20 -5.34
CA PHE A 100 14.38 28.13 -6.65
C PHE A 100 14.10 29.37 -7.51
N LEU A 101 12.83 29.80 -7.57
CA LEU A 101 12.38 30.94 -8.37
C LEU A 101 12.95 32.30 -7.96
N TRP A 102 13.44 32.44 -6.72
CA TRP A 102 13.94 33.72 -6.19
C TRP A 102 15.43 33.70 -5.81
N ARG A 103 16.06 32.53 -5.84
CA ARG A 103 17.48 32.30 -5.50
C ARG A 103 18.44 33.24 -6.22
N TYR A 104 18.23 33.46 -7.52
CA TYR A 104 19.07 34.33 -8.35
C TYR A 104 18.42 35.68 -8.65
N SER A 105 17.27 36.00 -8.05
CA SER A 105 16.61 37.28 -8.28
C SER A 105 17.39 38.41 -7.61
N PRO A 106 17.74 39.49 -8.33
CA PRO A 106 18.39 40.67 -7.76
C PRO A 106 17.39 41.63 -7.07
N ALA A 107 16.09 41.39 -7.16
CA ALA A 107 15.05 42.25 -6.59
C ALA A 107 14.97 42.14 -5.05
N ALA A 108 14.38 43.16 -4.43
CA ALA A 108 13.87 43.08 -3.06
C ALA A 108 12.34 42.95 -3.11
N ALA A 109 11.76 42.39 -2.04
CA ALA A 109 10.31 42.25 -1.96
C ALA A 109 9.65 43.64 -1.89
N ASP A 110 8.53 43.79 -2.57
CA ASP A 110 7.75 45.02 -2.55
C ASP A 110 7.05 45.17 -1.19
N GLY A 111 7.23 46.33 -0.55
CA GLY A 111 6.70 46.56 0.81
C GLY A 111 5.18 46.77 0.87
N HIS A 112 4.49 46.93 -0.26
CA HIS A 112 3.05 47.15 -0.31
C HIS A 112 2.28 45.90 -0.74
N THR A 113 2.77 45.22 -1.77
CA THR A 113 2.14 44.02 -2.34
C THR A 113 2.74 42.71 -1.81
N ALA A 114 3.84 42.78 -1.04
CA ALA A 114 4.62 41.63 -0.59
C ALA A 114 5.18 40.74 -1.71
N ARG A 115 5.08 41.16 -2.99
CA ARG A 115 5.54 40.41 -4.16
C ARG A 115 7.05 40.48 -4.31
N LEU A 116 7.65 39.44 -4.86
CA LEU A 116 9.07 39.43 -5.24
C LEU A 116 9.21 38.87 -6.64
N THR A 117 9.80 39.64 -7.55
CA THR A 117 9.97 39.23 -8.94
C THR A 117 10.88 37.99 -9.03
N PRO A 118 10.41 36.86 -9.58
CA PRO A 118 11.24 35.68 -9.80
C PRO A 118 12.27 35.94 -10.90
N TRP A 119 13.38 35.20 -10.90
CA TRP A 119 14.39 35.30 -11.97
C TRP A 119 13.99 34.56 -13.26
N LEU A 120 12.92 33.77 -13.18
CA LEU A 120 12.29 33.02 -14.26
C LEU A 120 10.86 33.46 -14.47
N ALA A 121 10.39 33.36 -15.71
CA ALA A 121 9.01 33.59 -16.09
C ALA A 121 8.53 32.48 -17.03
N LEU A 122 7.25 32.16 -16.96
CA LEU A 122 6.61 31.18 -17.82
C LEU A 122 5.80 31.92 -18.89
N VAL A 123 6.10 31.65 -20.16
CA VAL A 123 5.38 32.24 -21.30
C VAL A 123 4.78 31.13 -22.13
N VAL A 124 3.51 31.26 -22.49
CA VAL A 124 2.78 30.29 -23.31
C VAL A 124 2.41 30.97 -24.61
N LEU A 125 2.78 30.38 -25.75
CA LEU A 125 2.62 30.98 -27.08
C LEU A 125 1.94 30.01 -28.04
N ALA A 126 1.01 30.52 -28.84
CA ALA A 126 0.29 29.74 -29.85
C ALA A 126 1.24 29.30 -30.97
N THR A 127 1.19 28.03 -31.31
CA THR A 127 2.08 27.41 -32.29
C THR A 127 1.73 27.87 -33.70
N GLY A 128 2.72 28.32 -34.45
CA GLY A 128 2.59 28.67 -35.88
C GLY A 128 2.17 30.11 -36.17
N SER A 129 1.79 30.90 -35.16
CA SER A 129 1.40 32.31 -35.33
C SER A 129 2.21 33.30 -34.49
N GLU A 130 2.58 32.96 -33.25
CA GLU A 130 3.10 33.94 -32.28
C GLU A 130 4.63 33.96 -32.13
N PHE A 131 5.30 32.88 -32.53
CA PHE A 131 6.76 32.79 -32.47
C PHE A 131 7.35 32.04 -33.65
N THR A 132 8.65 32.26 -33.86
CA THR A 132 9.47 31.50 -34.83
C THR A 132 10.76 31.03 -34.17
N GLU A 133 11.25 29.86 -34.56
CA GLU A 133 12.50 29.31 -34.05
C GLU A 133 13.70 30.12 -34.55
N VAL A 134 14.62 30.47 -33.65
CA VAL A 134 15.90 31.09 -34.04
C VAL A 134 16.90 29.97 -34.36
N PRO A 135 17.49 29.94 -35.57
CA PRO A 135 18.49 28.92 -35.92
C PRO A 135 19.64 28.90 -34.92
N ALA A 136 20.01 27.70 -34.45
CA ALA A 136 21.09 27.50 -33.49
C ALA A 136 22.41 28.09 -34.04
N THR A 137 22.75 29.30 -33.61
CA THR A 137 23.86 30.12 -34.13
C THR A 137 25.05 30.17 -33.17
N GLY A 138 25.21 29.17 -32.31
CA GLY A 138 26.34 29.04 -31.37
C GLY A 138 26.18 29.75 -30.03
N GLY A 139 24.97 30.25 -29.71
CA GLY A 139 24.61 30.70 -28.35
C GLY A 139 24.48 29.53 -27.36
N PRO A 140 24.58 29.79 -26.05
CA PRO A 140 24.53 28.74 -25.02
C PRO A 140 23.15 28.10 -24.85
N LEU A 141 22.06 28.83 -25.12
CA LEU A 141 20.69 28.32 -25.06
C LEU A 141 19.98 28.41 -26.42
N PRO A 142 19.03 27.51 -26.69
CA PRO A 142 18.08 27.71 -27.78
C PRO A 142 17.18 28.92 -27.52
N ALA A 143 16.65 29.53 -28.59
CA ALA A 143 15.89 30.77 -28.51
C ALA A 143 14.76 30.84 -29.54
N ILE A 144 13.72 31.60 -29.20
CA ILE A 144 12.59 31.90 -30.06
C ILE A 144 12.52 33.41 -30.34
N SER A 145 12.03 33.78 -31.51
CA SER A 145 11.68 35.17 -31.84
C SER A 145 10.17 35.33 -31.71
N VAL A 146 9.74 36.16 -30.77
CA VAL A 146 8.32 36.47 -30.51
C VAL A 146 7.88 37.58 -31.47
N ALA A 147 6.78 37.36 -32.18
CA ALA A 147 6.32 38.27 -33.25
C ALA A 147 5.78 39.59 -32.70
N ASP A 148 4.97 39.53 -31.63
CA ASP A 148 4.42 40.70 -30.93
C ASP A 148 4.60 40.54 -29.41
N PRO A 149 5.78 40.88 -28.87
CA PRO A 149 6.05 40.75 -27.44
C PRO A 149 5.09 41.54 -26.55
N ALA A 150 4.49 42.64 -27.03
CA ALA A 150 3.60 43.47 -26.25
C ALA A 150 2.19 42.87 -26.11
N GLY A 151 1.71 42.15 -27.13
CA GLY A 151 0.39 41.51 -27.14
C GLY A 151 0.38 40.03 -26.72
N THR A 152 1.53 39.36 -26.70
CA THR A 152 1.61 37.89 -26.48
C THR A 152 2.38 37.47 -25.23
N LEU A 153 2.98 38.42 -24.51
CA LEU A 153 3.70 38.15 -23.26
C LEU A 153 3.01 38.83 -22.07
N PRO A 154 3.07 38.24 -20.87
CA PRO A 154 2.47 38.85 -19.68
C PRO A 154 3.15 40.19 -19.33
N PRO A 155 2.43 41.14 -18.69
CA PRO A 155 2.99 42.42 -18.28
C PRO A 155 4.25 42.25 -17.42
N ALA A 156 5.36 42.83 -17.90
CA ALA A 156 6.70 42.61 -17.35
C ALA A 156 6.86 43.08 -15.89
N ASP A 157 6.11 44.08 -15.47
CA ASP A 157 6.10 44.65 -14.12
C ASP A 157 5.25 43.84 -13.13
N GLN A 158 4.40 42.93 -13.61
CA GLN A 158 3.50 42.11 -12.80
C GLN A 158 4.01 40.67 -12.58
N LEU A 159 5.18 40.31 -13.11
CA LEU A 159 5.73 38.94 -13.01
C LEU A 159 5.94 38.44 -11.57
N GLY A 160 6.08 39.35 -10.59
CA GLY A 160 6.14 38.99 -9.17
C GLY A 160 4.83 38.46 -8.58
N ALA A 161 3.71 38.60 -9.30
CA ALA A 161 2.40 38.10 -8.88
C ALA A 161 2.21 36.59 -9.19
N TRP A 162 2.90 36.08 -10.22
CA TRP A 162 2.63 34.76 -10.81
C TRP A 162 3.59 33.67 -10.34
N ALA A 163 4.21 33.87 -9.17
CA ALA A 163 5.08 32.89 -8.54
C ALA A 163 4.82 32.82 -7.04
N HIS A 164 4.75 31.62 -6.49
CA HIS A 164 4.51 31.38 -5.06
C HIS A 164 5.15 30.07 -4.60
N VAL A 165 5.30 29.91 -3.28
CA VAL A 165 5.64 28.63 -2.65
C VAL A 165 4.35 27.91 -2.32
N HIS A 166 4.27 26.63 -2.66
CA HIS A 166 3.14 25.77 -2.35
C HIS A 166 3.59 24.74 -1.32
N VAL A 167 2.82 24.59 -0.25
CA VAL A 167 3.07 23.60 0.81
C VAL A 167 1.85 22.71 1.00
N ASN A 168 2.08 21.40 0.95
CA ASN A 168 1.09 20.37 1.25
C ASN A 168 0.98 20.21 2.77
N GLY A 169 0.13 21.03 3.37
CA GLY A 169 -0.16 21.07 4.81
C GLY A 169 -0.47 22.48 5.29
N SER A 170 -1.10 22.56 6.47
CA SER A 170 -1.29 23.84 7.18
C SER A 170 -0.03 24.22 7.95
N LEU A 171 0.48 25.44 7.72
CA LEU A 171 1.61 26.02 8.46
C LEU A 171 1.20 26.94 9.63
N ALA A 172 -0.07 27.38 9.67
CA ALA A 172 -0.59 28.29 10.68
C ALA A 172 -2.11 28.08 10.87
N ASP A 173 -2.62 28.43 12.07
CA ASP A 173 -4.01 28.17 12.47
C ASP A 173 -5.07 29.19 11.96
N PRO A 174 -4.76 30.43 11.51
CA PRO A 174 -5.70 31.22 10.71
C PRO A 174 -5.45 31.04 9.20
N VAL A 175 -6.52 31.11 8.39
CA VAL A 175 -6.52 30.96 6.92
C VAL A 175 -5.56 31.95 6.24
N ALA A 176 -5.52 33.20 6.72
CA ALA A 176 -4.57 34.22 6.30
C ALA A 176 -3.82 34.80 7.51
N THR A 177 -2.51 35.01 7.37
CA THR A 177 -1.68 35.57 8.45
C THR A 177 -0.50 36.39 7.92
N ASP A 178 -0.29 37.56 8.53
CA ASP A 178 0.93 38.35 8.34
C ASP A 178 2.11 37.83 9.21
N GLY A 179 1.83 36.88 10.11
CA GLY A 179 2.80 36.35 11.08
C GLY A 179 3.75 35.30 10.49
N THR A 180 4.90 35.73 9.98
CA THR A 180 5.84 34.84 9.27
C THR A 180 6.69 33.93 10.17
N VAL A 181 6.94 34.28 11.43
CA VAL A 181 7.90 33.55 12.30
C VAL A 181 7.46 32.12 12.59
N ALA A 182 6.19 31.92 12.97
CA ALA A 182 5.66 30.59 13.26
C ALA A 182 5.54 29.74 11.99
N ALA A 183 5.05 30.33 10.90
CA ALA A 183 4.92 29.66 9.61
C ALA A 183 6.28 29.17 9.05
N LEU A 184 7.33 29.98 9.19
CA LEU A 184 8.69 29.57 8.79
C LEU A 184 9.24 28.43 9.64
N ALA A 185 8.96 28.41 10.95
CA ALA A 185 9.35 27.31 11.82
C ALA A 185 8.62 26.00 11.46
N ALA A 186 7.32 26.08 11.16
CA ALA A 186 6.53 24.96 10.68
C ALA A 186 7.01 24.46 9.31
N LEU A 187 7.29 25.36 8.37
CA LEU A 187 7.84 25.02 7.05
C LEU A 187 9.17 24.28 7.16
N ALA A 188 10.07 24.78 8.02
CA ALA A 188 11.36 24.12 8.25
C ALA A 188 11.19 22.68 8.75
N GLU A 189 10.18 22.42 9.58
CA GLU A 189 9.86 21.07 10.06
C GLU A 189 9.23 20.18 8.96
N VAL A 190 8.35 20.74 8.13
CA VAL A 190 7.76 20.06 6.96
C VAL A 190 8.88 19.59 6.03
N VAL A 191 9.75 20.50 5.60
CA VAL A 191 10.86 20.21 4.67
C VAL A 191 11.85 19.21 5.29
N ARG A 192 12.12 19.30 6.60
CA ARG A 192 12.99 18.35 7.31
C ARG A 192 12.40 16.94 7.39
N THR A 193 11.08 16.82 7.46
CA THR A 193 10.38 15.53 7.57
C THR A 193 10.19 14.88 6.20
N ASN A 194 9.71 15.66 5.23
CA ASN A 194 9.58 15.26 3.84
C ASN A 194 9.69 16.49 2.93
N ALA A 195 10.79 16.61 2.21
CA ALA A 195 11.04 17.74 1.30
C ALA A 195 10.00 17.81 0.17
N ASP A 196 9.40 16.69 -0.23
CA ASP A 196 8.40 16.64 -1.31
C ASP A 196 7.06 17.32 -0.95
N ASN A 197 6.88 17.74 0.31
CA ASN A 197 5.69 18.45 0.76
C ASN A 197 5.74 19.97 0.51
N ALA A 198 6.84 20.50 -0.04
CA ALA A 198 6.95 21.91 -0.41
C ALA A 198 7.59 22.05 -1.79
N CYS A 199 7.12 23.01 -2.59
CA CYS A 199 7.67 23.31 -3.90
C CYS A 199 7.53 24.80 -4.22
N SER A 200 8.25 25.29 -5.24
CA SER A 200 7.97 26.60 -5.83
C SER A 200 7.24 26.45 -7.15
N ARG A 201 6.23 27.30 -7.38
CA ARG A 201 5.36 27.24 -8.56
C ARG A 201 5.38 28.56 -9.32
N LEU A 202 5.44 28.44 -10.64
CA LEU A 202 5.42 29.56 -11.58
C LEU A 202 4.26 29.38 -12.54
N ILE A 203 3.38 30.38 -12.60
CA ILE A 203 2.14 30.38 -13.39
C ILE A 203 2.30 31.32 -14.59
N CYS A 204 1.72 30.96 -15.73
CA CYS A 204 1.50 31.87 -16.85
C CYS A 204 0.07 32.44 -16.75
N PRO A 205 -0.12 33.76 -16.63
CA PRO A 205 -1.45 34.36 -16.44
C PRO A 205 -2.26 34.45 -17.74
N ARG A 206 -1.99 33.59 -18.73
CA ARG A 206 -2.60 33.64 -20.05
C ARG A 206 -3.90 32.86 -20.08
N HIS A 207 -4.95 33.46 -20.62
CA HIS A 207 -6.17 32.75 -21.01
C HIS A 207 -5.91 31.97 -22.30
N LEU A 208 -6.19 30.66 -22.29
CA LEU A 208 -5.97 29.79 -23.44
C LEU A 208 -7.22 29.78 -24.34
N GLU A 209 -7.04 29.83 -25.64
CA GLU A 209 -8.14 29.71 -26.60
C GLU A 209 -8.53 28.24 -26.80
N PRO A 210 -9.82 27.89 -26.90
CA PRO A 210 -10.25 26.52 -27.22
C PRO A 210 -9.71 26.01 -28.57
N GLY A 211 -9.40 24.71 -28.66
CA GLY A 211 -8.98 24.07 -29.92
C GLY A 211 -7.64 24.55 -30.48
N THR A 212 -6.76 25.10 -29.64
CA THR A 212 -5.51 25.76 -30.05
C THR A 212 -4.28 25.01 -29.51
N ALA A 213 -3.25 24.89 -30.35
CA ALA A 213 -1.97 24.29 -29.96
C ALA A 213 -1.01 25.35 -29.40
N TYR A 214 -0.44 25.07 -28.23
CA TYR A 214 0.44 25.97 -27.49
C TYR A 214 1.80 25.32 -27.21
N GLU A 215 2.83 26.15 -27.13
CA GLU A 215 4.12 25.81 -26.53
C GLU A 215 4.39 26.73 -25.33
N ALA A 216 4.81 26.12 -24.23
CA ALA A 216 5.21 26.82 -23.02
C ALA A 216 6.74 26.88 -22.93
N PHE A 217 7.28 28.03 -22.58
CA PHE A 217 8.70 28.31 -22.48
C PHE A 217 9.06 28.87 -21.10
N LEU A 218 10.03 28.23 -20.46
CA LEU A 218 10.66 28.75 -19.25
C LEU A 218 11.79 29.70 -19.65
N VAL A 219 11.59 31.00 -19.44
CA VAL A 219 12.51 32.06 -19.92
C VAL A 219 13.09 32.88 -18.76
N PRO A 220 14.25 33.54 -18.93
CA PRO A 220 14.75 34.49 -17.95
C PRO A 220 13.83 35.70 -17.82
N THR A 221 13.51 36.14 -16.61
CA THR A 221 12.73 37.37 -16.35
C THR A 221 13.54 38.63 -16.64
N PHE A 222 14.83 38.61 -16.31
CA PHE A 222 15.70 39.79 -16.37
C PHE A 222 16.56 39.81 -17.64
N GLU A 223 16.75 41.01 -18.18
CA GLU A 223 17.52 41.28 -19.41
C GLU A 223 18.96 40.75 -19.33
N SER A 224 19.59 40.80 -18.15
CA SER A 224 20.92 40.22 -17.93
C SER A 224 20.94 38.71 -18.19
N GLY A 225 19.89 37.99 -17.79
CA GLY A 225 19.72 36.57 -18.08
C GLY A 225 19.39 36.30 -19.54
N ARG A 226 18.57 37.17 -20.17
CA ARG A 226 18.29 37.09 -21.62
C ARG A 226 19.56 37.22 -22.45
N LEU A 227 20.39 38.22 -22.14
CA LEU A 227 21.67 38.44 -22.84
C LEU A 227 22.63 37.26 -22.61
N ALA A 228 22.77 36.78 -21.38
CA ALA A 228 23.59 35.61 -21.06
C ALA A 228 23.16 34.36 -21.84
N GLY A 229 21.86 34.07 -21.87
CA GLY A 229 21.29 32.92 -22.60
C GLY A 229 21.48 33.00 -24.11
N LEU A 230 21.54 34.21 -24.68
CA LEU A 230 21.87 34.43 -26.09
C LEU A 230 23.38 34.46 -26.38
N GLY A 231 24.23 34.35 -25.35
CA GLY A 231 25.69 34.43 -25.49
C GLY A 231 26.22 35.85 -25.68
N LEU A 232 25.44 36.85 -25.28
CA LEU A 232 25.78 38.28 -25.30
C LEU A 232 26.25 38.75 -23.93
N ASP A 233 26.91 39.91 -23.86
CA ASP A 233 27.43 40.47 -22.61
C ASP A 233 26.29 40.97 -21.68
N PRO A 234 26.08 40.35 -20.50
CA PRO A 234 25.02 40.76 -19.57
C PRO A 234 25.22 42.17 -19.02
N ALA A 235 26.44 42.71 -19.03
CA ALA A 235 26.75 44.04 -18.50
C ALA A 235 26.13 45.18 -19.34
N VAL A 236 25.62 44.88 -20.53
CA VAL A 236 24.91 45.83 -21.41
C VAL A 236 23.51 46.17 -20.88
N ALA A 237 22.93 45.32 -20.01
CA ALA A 237 21.61 45.58 -19.45
C ALA A 237 21.55 46.94 -18.71
N PRO A 238 20.48 47.75 -18.89
CA PRO A 238 20.41 49.10 -18.30
C PRO A 238 20.55 49.13 -16.78
N ASN A 239 20.00 48.14 -16.10
CA ASN A 239 20.13 47.90 -14.65
C ASN A 239 19.77 46.44 -14.32
N ALA A 240 20.01 46.03 -13.08
CA ALA A 240 19.77 44.66 -12.62
C ALA A 240 18.29 44.22 -12.65
N LEU A 241 17.33 45.16 -12.59
CA LEU A 241 15.89 44.87 -12.56
C LEU A 241 15.22 45.00 -13.93
N TYR A 242 15.97 45.29 -14.98
CA TYR A 242 15.41 45.47 -16.31
C TYR A 242 14.85 44.13 -16.83
N SER A 243 13.60 44.11 -17.30
CA SER A 243 12.94 42.89 -17.79
C SER A 243 13.39 42.51 -19.20
N SER A 244 13.42 41.20 -19.48
CA SER A 244 13.71 40.57 -20.77
C SER A 244 12.81 41.04 -21.92
N TRP A 245 11.60 41.51 -21.64
CA TRP A 245 10.70 42.16 -22.60
C TRP A 245 10.14 43.48 -22.05
N GLY A 246 10.92 44.17 -21.22
CA GLY A 246 10.63 45.54 -20.83
C GLY A 246 10.63 46.52 -22.01
N PRO A 247 10.37 47.82 -21.77
CA PRO A 247 10.35 48.86 -22.80
C PRO A 247 11.59 48.88 -23.70
N HIS A 248 11.54 49.54 -24.85
CA HIS A 248 12.72 49.70 -25.71
C HIS A 248 13.81 50.56 -25.03
N TYR A 249 15.08 50.18 -25.20
CA TYR A 249 16.24 51.00 -24.85
C TYR A 249 17.24 51.08 -26.00
N ALA A 250 18.00 52.19 -26.04
CA ALA A 250 18.89 52.47 -27.17
C ALA A 250 19.91 51.34 -27.39
N ASN A 251 19.98 50.84 -28.64
CA ASN A 251 20.86 49.75 -29.07
C ASN A 251 20.60 48.40 -28.38
N ARG A 252 19.36 48.10 -27.99
CA ARG A 252 18.97 46.80 -27.44
C ARG A 252 19.35 45.63 -28.38
N PRO A 253 20.25 44.72 -27.97
CA PRO A 253 20.64 43.59 -28.80
C PRO A 253 19.52 42.56 -28.94
N ALA A 254 19.29 42.06 -30.16
CA ALA A 254 18.34 40.97 -30.45
C ALA A 254 16.97 41.16 -29.76
N GLU A 255 16.38 42.35 -29.91
CA GLU A 255 15.06 42.67 -29.36
C GLU A 255 13.99 41.70 -29.88
N GLY A 256 13.09 41.26 -29.00
CA GLY A 256 12.06 40.25 -29.32
C GLY A 256 12.54 38.78 -29.33
N VAL A 257 13.85 38.54 -29.13
CA VAL A 257 14.42 37.19 -29.04
C VAL A 257 14.58 36.77 -27.59
N LEU A 258 13.97 35.63 -27.23
CA LEU A 258 13.99 35.04 -25.89
C LEU A 258 14.70 33.68 -25.89
N PRO A 259 15.78 33.50 -25.11
CA PRO A 259 16.31 32.17 -24.84
C PRO A 259 15.40 31.46 -23.83
N TYR A 260 15.36 30.13 -23.90
CA TYR A 260 14.58 29.32 -22.96
C TYR A 260 15.42 28.20 -22.34
N TYR A 261 15.12 27.88 -21.08
CA TYR A 261 15.74 26.79 -20.32
C TYR A 261 15.00 25.47 -20.50
N HIS A 262 13.68 25.54 -20.68
CA HIS A 262 12.81 24.38 -20.83
C HIS A 262 11.64 24.73 -21.77
N ARG A 263 11.13 23.73 -22.47
CA ARG A 263 9.94 23.85 -23.34
C ARG A 263 9.10 22.59 -23.31
N TRP A 264 7.78 22.74 -23.47
CA TRP A 264 6.87 21.64 -23.75
C TRP A 264 5.66 22.12 -24.55
N ALA A 265 5.03 21.19 -25.28
CA ALA A 265 3.86 21.47 -26.11
C ALA A 265 2.60 20.84 -25.51
N PHE A 266 1.45 21.45 -25.73
CA PHE A 266 0.12 20.92 -25.42
C PHE A 266 -0.93 21.57 -26.35
N ALA A 267 -2.15 21.05 -26.35
CA ALA A 267 -3.27 21.67 -27.05
C ALA A 267 -4.52 21.68 -26.17
N THR A 268 -5.36 22.69 -26.37
CA THR A 268 -6.64 22.83 -25.70
C THR A 268 -7.75 22.09 -26.44
N GLY A 269 -8.70 21.54 -25.68
CA GLY A 269 -9.88 20.86 -26.21
C GLY A 269 -11.00 21.84 -26.56
N THR A 270 -12.17 21.28 -26.90
CA THR A 270 -13.43 22.02 -26.81
C THR A 270 -13.77 22.25 -25.34
N ALA A 271 -14.51 23.31 -25.03
CA ALA A 271 -14.91 23.65 -23.65
C ALA A 271 -15.50 22.46 -22.88
N GLY A 272 -15.19 22.39 -21.58
CA GLY A 272 -15.69 21.36 -20.64
C GLY A 272 -14.59 20.86 -19.70
N ASP A 273 -14.57 21.37 -18.48
CA ASP A 273 -13.74 20.93 -17.35
C ASP A 273 -14.28 19.67 -16.68
N PHE A 274 -13.66 19.25 -15.57
CA PHE A 274 -14.09 18.10 -14.80
C PHE A 274 -15.55 18.25 -14.37
N GLU A 275 -15.92 19.40 -13.82
CA GLU A 275 -17.28 19.67 -13.34
C GLU A 275 -18.30 19.51 -14.46
N PHE A 276 -18.05 20.11 -15.62
CA PHE A 276 -18.90 19.97 -16.79
C PHE A 276 -19.07 18.50 -17.19
N LEU A 277 -17.99 17.73 -17.25
CA LEU A 277 -18.04 16.32 -17.66
C LEU A 277 -18.78 15.45 -16.65
N VAL A 278 -18.64 15.72 -15.35
CA VAL A 278 -19.38 14.98 -14.32
C VAL A 278 -20.85 15.38 -14.31
N ARG A 279 -21.19 16.67 -14.45
CA ARG A 279 -22.58 17.15 -14.57
C ARG A 279 -23.27 16.59 -15.83
N LEU A 280 -22.50 16.26 -16.87
CA LEU A 280 -23.02 15.63 -18.08
C LEU A 280 -23.42 14.16 -17.85
N LEU A 281 -22.80 13.46 -16.89
CA LEU A 281 -23.15 12.09 -16.55
C LEU A 281 -24.53 12.02 -15.91
N ARG A 282 -25.41 11.18 -16.48
CA ARG A 282 -26.75 10.95 -15.95
C ARG A 282 -26.84 9.58 -15.28
N PRO A 283 -27.20 9.52 -13.98
CA PRO A 283 -27.54 8.27 -13.32
C PRO A 283 -28.77 7.63 -13.97
N GLN A 284 -28.70 6.34 -14.29
CA GLN A 284 -29.81 5.59 -14.88
C GLN A 284 -29.84 4.14 -14.37
N ALA A 285 -31.05 3.60 -14.22
CA ALA A 285 -31.23 2.16 -14.06
C ALA A 285 -30.81 1.42 -15.34
N PRO A 286 -30.19 0.23 -15.24
CA PRO A 286 -29.76 -0.52 -16.42
C PRO A 286 -30.96 -1.01 -17.23
N ASP A 287 -30.86 -0.98 -18.57
CA ASP A 287 -31.84 -1.62 -19.45
C ASP A 287 -31.88 -3.13 -19.14
N PRO A 288 -33.07 -3.74 -18.92
CA PRO A 288 -33.20 -5.16 -18.56
C PRO A 288 -32.55 -6.15 -19.54
N ARG A 289 -32.28 -5.72 -20.79
CA ARG A 289 -31.63 -6.53 -21.82
C ARG A 289 -30.11 -6.53 -21.72
N ILE A 290 -29.52 -5.61 -20.95
CA ILE A 290 -28.06 -5.58 -20.71
C ILE A 290 -27.64 -6.85 -20.00
N GLY A 291 -26.56 -7.46 -20.49
CA GLY A 291 -26.05 -8.71 -19.96
C GLY A 291 -26.88 -9.94 -20.35
N ARG A 292 -27.90 -9.82 -21.21
CA ARG A 292 -28.74 -10.92 -21.70
C ARG A 292 -28.71 -11.00 -23.23
N ARG A 293 -28.63 -12.21 -23.77
CA ARG A 293 -28.76 -12.51 -25.19
C ARG A 293 -29.64 -13.75 -25.37
N ASP A 294 -30.58 -13.68 -26.29
CA ASP A 294 -31.46 -14.80 -26.59
C ASP A 294 -30.66 -15.94 -27.25
N LEU A 295 -30.73 -17.13 -26.64
CA LEU A 295 -30.19 -18.38 -27.15
C LEU A 295 -31.36 -19.24 -27.65
N ASP A 296 -31.45 -19.43 -28.95
CA ASP A 296 -32.39 -20.36 -29.56
C ASP A 296 -31.96 -21.81 -29.28
N VAL A 297 -32.78 -22.52 -28.52
CA VAL A 297 -32.64 -23.95 -28.17
C VAL A 297 -33.83 -24.77 -28.68
N HIS A 298 -34.67 -24.19 -29.53
CA HIS A 298 -35.85 -24.86 -30.10
C HIS A 298 -35.46 -25.91 -31.16
N GLY A 299 -34.34 -25.70 -31.86
CA GLY A 299 -33.82 -26.63 -32.87
C GLY A 299 -33.34 -27.97 -32.27
N ASP A 300 -33.22 -28.99 -33.12
CA ASP A 300 -32.52 -30.22 -32.76
C ASP A 300 -31.08 -29.88 -32.34
N PRO A 301 -30.67 -30.13 -31.08
CA PRO A 301 -29.31 -29.82 -30.60
C PRO A 301 -28.24 -30.68 -31.29
N GLY A 302 -28.65 -31.72 -32.03
CA GLY A 302 -27.80 -32.79 -32.53
C GLY A 302 -27.51 -33.84 -31.47
N LEU A 303 -26.82 -34.92 -31.88
CA LEU A 303 -26.44 -36.05 -31.00
C LEU A 303 -27.64 -36.71 -30.29
N ASP A 304 -28.82 -36.68 -30.93
CA ASP A 304 -30.07 -37.26 -30.44
C ASP A 304 -30.51 -36.74 -29.05
N LEU A 305 -30.12 -35.51 -28.72
CA LEU A 305 -30.59 -34.81 -27.52
C LEU A 305 -32.04 -34.33 -27.70
N PRO A 306 -32.90 -34.40 -26.67
CA PRO A 306 -34.25 -33.89 -26.76
C PRO A 306 -34.23 -32.35 -26.87
N PRO A 307 -35.19 -31.72 -27.57
CA PRO A 307 -35.27 -30.26 -27.63
C PRO A 307 -35.69 -29.69 -26.27
N ILE A 308 -35.26 -28.45 -25.98
CA ILE A 308 -35.77 -27.67 -24.85
C ILE A 308 -36.93 -26.83 -25.38
N THR A 309 -38.16 -27.17 -24.98
CA THR A 309 -39.38 -26.47 -25.44
C THR A 309 -39.93 -25.47 -24.44
N ASP A 310 -39.41 -25.48 -23.22
CA ASP A 310 -39.75 -24.55 -22.15
C ASP A 310 -39.40 -23.12 -22.55
N GLN A 311 -40.15 -22.15 -22.02
CA GLN A 311 -40.00 -20.72 -22.35
C GLN A 311 -40.05 -20.41 -23.86
N GLY A 312 -40.70 -21.26 -24.67
CA GLY A 312 -40.76 -21.10 -26.12
C GLY A 312 -39.49 -21.50 -26.87
N GLY A 313 -38.57 -22.23 -26.22
CA GLY A 313 -37.31 -22.68 -26.81
C GLY A 313 -36.26 -21.58 -26.94
N VAL A 314 -36.34 -20.55 -26.09
CA VAL A 314 -35.34 -19.47 -26.01
C VAL A 314 -34.89 -19.33 -24.57
N LEU A 315 -33.58 -19.43 -24.34
CA LEU A 315 -32.97 -19.24 -23.02
C LEU A 315 -32.15 -17.94 -22.97
N PRO A 316 -32.11 -17.22 -21.84
CA PRO A 316 -31.26 -16.05 -21.70
C PRO A 316 -29.81 -16.47 -21.46
N LEU A 317 -28.94 -16.30 -22.46
CA LEU A 317 -27.50 -16.39 -22.30
C LEU A 317 -26.98 -15.11 -21.66
N ARG A 318 -26.44 -15.24 -20.44
CA ARG A 318 -25.89 -14.11 -19.70
C ARG A 318 -24.38 -13.95 -19.94
N GLY A 319 -23.87 -12.72 -19.84
CA GLY A 319 -22.44 -12.40 -19.90
C GLY A 319 -21.77 -12.38 -18.53
N ALA A 320 -20.56 -11.82 -18.44
CA ALA A 320 -19.81 -11.64 -17.20
C ALA A 320 -20.43 -10.61 -16.25
N LEU A 321 -21.27 -9.70 -16.76
CA LEU A 321 -22.09 -8.79 -15.95
C LEU A 321 -23.58 -9.01 -16.26
N LYS A 322 -24.41 -8.84 -15.24
CA LYS A 322 -25.88 -8.90 -15.32
C LYS A 322 -26.52 -7.70 -14.64
N VAL A 323 -27.81 -7.50 -14.88
CA VAL A 323 -28.62 -6.56 -14.08
C VAL A 323 -28.65 -7.06 -12.63
N PRO A 324 -28.43 -6.18 -11.62
CA PRO A 324 -28.46 -6.59 -10.21
C PRO A 324 -29.85 -7.08 -9.79
N GLU A 325 -29.87 -8.17 -9.02
CA GLU A 325 -31.06 -8.79 -8.44
C GLU A 325 -31.04 -8.57 -6.92
N ARG A 326 -32.20 -8.29 -6.30
CA ARG A 326 -32.33 -8.03 -4.85
C ARG A 326 -32.82 -9.26 -4.11
N ALA A 327 -32.51 -9.33 -2.81
CA ALA A 327 -33.09 -10.36 -1.95
C ALA A 327 -34.63 -10.27 -1.94
N GLY A 328 -35.28 -11.34 -2.41
CA GLY A 328 -36.73 -11.43 -2.48
C GLY A 328 -37.36 -10.98 -3.79
N ASP A 329 -36.57 -10.51 -4.77
CA ASP A 329 -37.06 -10.39 -6.14
C ASP A 329 -37.52 -11.78 -6.65
N PRO A 330 -38.61 -11.86 -7.44
CA PRO A 330 -39.08 -13.13 -7.98
C PRO A 330 -38.01 -13.72 -8.91
N ILE A 331 -37.73 -15.00 -8.75
CA ILE A 331 -36.83 -15.73 -9.65
C ILE A 331 -37.41 -15.66 -11.06
N ASP A 332 -36.61 -15.18 -12.01
CA ASP A 332 -36.99 -15.13 -13.41
C ASP A 332 -37.26 -16.57 -13.92
N PRO A 333 -38.48 -16.89 -14.39
CA PRO A 333 -38.78 -18.22 -14.90
C PRO A 333 -37.87 -18.67 -16.05
N ALA A 334 -37.28 -17.72 -16.79
CA ALA A 334 -36.32 -18.02 -17.84
C ALA A 334 -34.94 -18.41 -17.29
N ASP A 335 -34.58 -17.95 -16.09
CA ASP A 335 -33.32 -18.34 -15.43
C ASP A 335 -33.42 -19.68 -14.71
N ASN A 336 -34.62 -20.03 -14.22
CA ASN A 336 -34.95 -21.29 -13.55
C ASN A 336 -35.77 -22.24 -14.43
N TRP A 337 -35.47 -22.27 -15.74
CA TRP A 337 -36.18 -23.05 -16.75
C TRP A 337 -36.18 -24.58 -16.49
N ASP A 338 -35.19 -25.06 -15.74
CA ASP A 338 -34.93 -26.46 -15.39
C ASP A 338 -35.36 -26.81 -13.96
N HIS A 339 -35.97 -25.87 -13.25
CA HIS A 339 -36.35 -26.00 -11.84
C HIS A 339 -35.17 -26.33 -10.90
N PHE A 340 -33.96 -25.86 -11.25
CA PHE A 340 -32.77 -26.01 -10.41
C PHE A 340 -33.00 -25.50 -8.97
N VAL A 341 -33.65 -24.33 -8.86
CA VAL A 341 -34.21 -23.82 -7.61
C VAL A 341 -35.62 -24.38 -7.46
N ASP A 342 -35.83 -25.15 -6.39
CA ASP A 342 -37.13 -25.77 -6.10
C ASP A 342 -38.13 -24.72 -5.61
N THR A 343 -39.03 -24.29 -6.49
CA THR A 343 -40.13 -23.37 -6.20
C THR A 343 -41.44 -24.12 -5.86
N GLY A 344 -41.43 -25.45 -5.80
CA GLY A 344 -42.62 -26.28 -5.61
C GLY A 344 -43.45 -26.54 -6.88
N GLU A 345 -42.95 -26.14 -8.05
CA GLU A 345 -43.58 -26.37 -9.36
C GLU A 345 -42.98 -27.61 -10.06
N ALA A 346 -43.72 -28.24 -10.98
CA ALA A 346 -43.28 -29.41 -11.75
C ALA A 346 -42.99 -29.05 -13.22
N PRO A 347 -42.05 -29.73 -13.91
CA PRO A 347 -41.34 -30.98 -13.54
C PRO A 347 -40.17 -30.78 -12.56
N PRO A 348 -39.78 -31.81 -11.78
CA PRO A 348 -38.64 -31.73 -10.88
C PRO A 348 -37.30 -31.73 -11.63
N TYR A 349 -36.31 -31.01 -11.11
CA TYR A 349 -34.91 -31.11 -11.53
C TYR A 349 -34.34 -32.52 -11.25
N PRO A 350 -33.52 -33.10 -12.15
CA PRO A 350 -33.02 -32.55 -13.42
C PRO A 350 -34.01 -32.70 -14.59
N HIS A 351 -34.00 -31.72 -15.49
CA HIS A 351 -34.83 -31.69 -16.71
C HIS A 351 -34.48 -32.86 -17.67
N PRO A 352 -35.42 -33.37 -18.49
CA PRO A 352 -35.13 -34.46 -19.45
C PRO A 352 -33.95 -34.20 -20.40
N PHE A 353 -33.74 -32.93 -20.80
CA PHE A 353 -32.53 -32.53 -21.54
C PHE A 353 -31.25 -32.80 -20.76
N GLU A 354 -31.22 -32.42 -19.48
CA GLU A 354 -30.06 -32.60 -18.61
C GLU A 354 -29.79 -34.09 -18.36
N GLN A 355 -30.83 -34.91 -18.22
CA GLN A 355 -30.70 -36.36 -18.10
C GLN A 355 -30.08 -36.98 -19.37
N ALA A 356 -30.54 -36.57 -20.55
CA ALA A 356 -29.97 -37.01 -21.82
C ALA A 356 -28.52 -36.51 -22.02
N MET A 357 -28.23 -35.27 -21.64
CA MET A 357 -26.88 -34.70 -21.68
C MET A 357 -25.92 -35.44 -20.75
N ALA A 358 -26.34 -35.77 -19.52
CA ALA A 358 -25.56 -36.60 -18.61
C ALA A 358 -25.28 -37.98 -19.22
N GLY A 359 -26.29 -38.62 -19.81
CA GLY A 359 -26.13 -39.89 -20.52
C GLY A 359 -25.12 -39.82 -21.67
N LEU A 360 -25.13 -38.74 -22.44
CA LEU A 360 -24.17 -38.49 -23.52
C LEU A 360 -22.74 -38.26 -22.99
N LEU A 361 -22.58 -37.50 -21.92
CA LEU A 361 -21.26 -37.24 -21.31
C LEU A 361 -20.66 -38.50 -20.67
N ASN A 362 -21.51 -39.32 -20.04
CA ASN A 362 -21.12 -40.55 -19.37
C ASN A 362 -20.64 -41.65 -20.34
N LEU A 363 -21.02 -41.59 -21.62
CA LEU A 363 -20.55 -42.53 -22.65
C LEU A 363 -19.02 -42.61 -22.73
N ALA A 364 -18.31 -41.50 -22.47
CA ALA A 364 -16.84 -41.47 -22.47
C ALA A 364 -16.22 -42.44 -21.44
N ASP A 365 -16.88 -42.61 -20.31
CA ASP A 365 -16.50 -43.54 -19.26
C ASP A 365 -17.08 -44.94 -19.52
N ASP A 366 -18.31 -45.04 -20.06
CA ASP A 366 -18.92 -46.31 -20.45
C ASP A 366 -18.07 -47.07 -21.50
N TYR A 367 -17.51 -46.38 -22.49
CA TYR A 367 -16.63 -47.00 -23.50
C TYR A 367 -15.32 -47.55 -22.92
N GLN A 368 -14.93 -47.17 -21.69
CA GLN A 368 -13.78 -47.78 -21.02
C GLN A 368 -14.11 -49.12 -20.36
N ARG A 369 -15.41 -49.40 -20.14
CA ARG A 369 -15.92 -50.52 -19.35
C ARG A 369 -16.72 -51.51 -20.17
N HIS A 370 -17.35 -51.04 -21.23
CA HIS A 370 -18.30 -51.78 -22.05
C HIS A 370 -18.01 -51.61 -23.54
N GLU A 371 -18.38 -52.62 -24.33
CA GLU A 371 -18.36 -52.51 -25.79
C GLU A 371 -19.36 -51.43 -26.26
N PRO A 372 -19.10 -50.71 -27.36
CA PRO A 372 -19.91 -49.57 -27.78
C PRO A 372 -21.41 -49.87 -27.89
N GLU A 373 -21.80 -51.02 -28.43
CA GLU A 373 -23.20 -51.42 -28.55
C GLU A 373 -23.90 -51.55 -27.19
N ALA A 374 -23.20 -52.06 -26.17
CA ALA A 374 -23.72 -52.18 -24.81
C ALA A 374 -23.77 -50.82 -24.10
N ALA A 375 -22.78 -49.95 -24.32
CA ALA A 375 -22.76 -48.58 -23.81
C ALA A 375 -23.91 -47.74 -24.38
N HIS A 376 -24.15 -47.83 -25.70
CA HIS A 376 -25.28 -47.14 -26.35
C HIS A 376 -26.63 -47.61 -25.84
N ALA A 377 -26.81 -48.92 -25.63
CA ALA A 377 -28.06 -49.48 -25.14
C ALA A 377 -28.42 -49.02 -23.71
N ALA A 378 -27.42 -48.66 -22.91
CA ALA A 378 -27.59 -48.15 -21.55
C ALA A 378 -27.77 -46.61 -21.49
N SER A 379 -27.43 -45.88 -22.56
CA SER A 379 -27.51 -44.42 -22.59
C SER A 379 -28.92 -43.93 -22.92
N LEU A 380 -29.33 -42.85 -22.25
CA LEU A 380 -30.58 -42.14 -22.53
C LEU A 380 -30.51 -41.28 -23.82
N ALA A 381 -29.31 -41.07 -24.36
CA ALA A 381 -29.10 -40.42 -25.66
C ALA A 381 -29.11 -41.48 -26.78
N ALA A 382 -30.01 -41.35 -27.77
CA ALA A 382 -30.33 -42.41 -28.73
C ALA A 382 -29.28 -42.62 -29.85
N THR A 383 -28.02 -42.82 -29.48
CA THR A 383 -26.93 -43.08 -30.43
C THR A 383 -26.97 -44.53 -30.94
N ALA A 384 -27.60 -44.76 -32.08
CA ALA A 384 -27.70 -46.08 -32.70
C ALA A 384 -26.48 -46.36 -33.62
N GLY A 385 -25.58 -47.27 -33.21
CA GLY A 385 -24.48 -47.75 -34.05
C GLY A 385 -23.50 -48.68 -33.32
N PRO A 386 -22.64 -49.43 -34.05
CA PRO A 386 -21.62 -50.29 -33.44
C PRO A 386 -20.32 -49.55 -33.06
N ASP A 387 -20.15 -48.30 -33.51
CA ASP A 387 -18.90 -47.54 -33.35
C ASP A 387 -19.00 -46.52 -32.20
N PRO A 388 -17.94 -46.32 -31.39
CA PRO A 388 -17.95 -45.34 -30.31
C PRO A 388 -18.07 -43.91 -30.86
N VAL A 389 -18.83 -43.07 -30.17
CA VAL A 389 -19.07 -41.67 -30.54
C VAL A 389 -18.12 -40.75 -29.77
N ILE A 390 -17.66 -39.67 -30.40
CA ILE A 390 -16.88 -38.63 -29.72
C ILE A 390 -17.85 -37.80 -28.88
N THR A 391 -17.76 -37.93 -27.56
CA THR A 391 -18.60 -37.16 -26.63
C THR A 391 -18.06 -35.75 -26.43
N PRO A 392 -18.92 -34.78 -26.06
CA PRO A 392 -18.46 -33.48 -25.59
C PRO A 392 -17.58 -33.62 -24.32
N PRO A 393 -16.71 -32.63 -24.04
CA PRO A 393 -15.90 -32.66 -22.82
C PRO A 393 -16.77 -32.50 -21.56
N LEU A 394 -16.40 -33.24 -20.51
CA LEU A 394 -16.85 -32.99 -19.14
C LEU A 394 -15.88 -31.98 -18.50
N TYR A 395 -16.26 -30.70 -18.55
CA TYR A 395 -15.45 -29.61 -18.01
C TYR A 395 -15.29 -29.77 -16.50
N GLY A 396 -14.07 -29.59 -16.00
CA GLY A 396 -13.75 -29.74 -14.57
C GLY A 396 -13.52 -31.18 -14.06
N ARG A 397 -13.60 -32.22 -14.92
CA ARG A 397 -13.47 -33.64 -14.50
C ARG A 397 -12.23 -33.97 -13.66
N TRP A 398 -11.07 -33.40 -13.97
CA TRP A 398 -9.82 -33.69 -13.26
C TRP A 398 -9.75 -32.93 -11.94
N HIS A 399 -10.21 -31.68 -11.93
CA HIS A 399 -10.28 -30.85 -10.74
C HIS A 399 -11.17 -31.49 -9.67
N ALA A 400 -12.38 -31.89 -10.06
CA ALA A 400 -13.38 -32.53 -9.19
C ALA A 400 -13.10 -34.02 -8.90
N LEU A 401 -12.20 -34.67 -9.67
CA LEU A 401 -12.02 -36.13 -9.69
C LEU A 401 -13.31 -36.90 -9.99
N THR A 402 -14.14 -36.35 -10.88
CA THR A 402 -15.44 -36.90 -11.25
C THR A 402 -15.48 -37.24 -12.72
N THR A 403 -15.76 -38.50 -13.05
CA THR A 403 -15.80 -39.02 -14.42
C THR A 403 -17.21 -39.15 -15.00
N ARG A 404 -18.25 -39.10 -14.16
CA ARG A 404 -19.66 -39.27 -14.52
C ARG A 404 -20.57 -38.26 -13.81
N LEU A 405 -21.74 -37.98 -14.39
CA LEU A 405 -22.78 -37.12 -13.83
C LEU A 405 -24.06 -37.91 -13.53
N LEU A 406 -24.89 -37.37 -12.64
CA LEU A 406 -26.12 -37.94 -12.05
C LEU A 406 -25.95 -39.23 -11.23
N ASP A 407 -25.14 -40.17 -11.69
CA ASP A 407 -24.87 -41.43 -11.02
C ASP A 407 -23.36 -41.61 -10.80
N ASP A 408 -23.01 -42.35 -9.74
CA ASP A 408 -21.62 -42.75 -9.46
C ASP A 408 -21.18 -43.95 -10.33
N GLU A 409 -19.94 -44.41 -10.11
CA GLU A 409 -19.37 -45.53 -10.87
C GLU A 409 -20.08 -46.87 -10.66
N ASP A 410 -20.77 -47.02 -9.52
CA ASP A 410 -21.52 -48.21 -9.13
C ASP A 410 -23.00 -48.13 -9.55
N GLY A 411 -23.41 -47.02 -10.18
CA GLY A 411 -24.79 -46.76 -10.63
C GLY A 411 -25.72 -46.28 -9.50
N ASN A 412 -25.18 -45.79 -8.39
CA ASN A 412 -25.98 -45.14 -7.36
C ASN A 412 -26.20 -43.66 -7.72
N PRO A 413 -27.41 -43.12 -7.49
CA PRO A 413 -27.69 -41.71 -7.77
C PRO A 413 -26.88 -40.80 -6.84
N ALA A 414 -26.38 -39.70 -7.40
CA ALA A 414 -25.71 -38.65 -6.64
C ALA A 414 -26.66 -38.04 -5.59
N SER A 415 -26.10 -37.58 -4.47
CA SER A 415 -26.90 -36.94 -3.42
C SER A 415 -27.53 -35.62 -3.93
N PRO A 416 -28.67 -35.19 -3.38
CA PRO A 416 -29.32 -33.94 -3.79
C PRO A 416 -28.43 -32.70 -3.67
N GLU A 417 -27.48 -32.70 -2.73
CA GLU A 417 -26.50 -31.61 -2.55
C GLU A 417 -25.47 -31.59 -3.69
N VAL A 418 -24.99 -32.76 -4.13
CA VAL A 418 -24.04 -32.88 -5.26
C VAL A 418 -24.72 -32.60 -6.59
N LEU A 419 -25.99 -33.00 -6.77
CA LEU A 419 -26.77 -32.71 -7.97
C LEU A 419 -26.96 -31.21 -8.22
N ARG A 420 -26.94 -30.40 -7.15
CA ARG A 420 -26.98 -28.93 -7.20
C ARG A 420 -25.60 -28.29 -7.08
N GLY A 421 -24.54 -29.08 -7.14
CA GLY A 421 -23.16 -28.61 -7.15
C GLY A 421 -22.75 -28.00 -8.48
N TRP A 422 -21.61 -27.32 -8.45
CA TRP A 422 -21.07 -26.57 -9.58
C TRP A 422 -20.82 -27.43 -10.82
N LEU A 423 -20.37 -28.69 -10.63
CA LEU A 423 -19.98 -29.56 -11.74
C LEU A 423 -21.18 -29.96 -12.60
N HIS A 424 -22.30 -30.32 -11.96
CA HIS A 424 -23.55 -30.65 -12.63
C HIS A 424 -24.15 -29.42 -13.29
N ARG A 425 -24.29 -28.31 -12.55
CA ARG A 425 -24.83 -27.06 -13.07
C ARG A 425 -24.07 -26.59 -14.33
N LEU A 426 -22.74 -26.60 -14.28
CA LEU A 426 -21.88 -26.17 -15.39
C LEU A 426 -22.01 -27.06 -16.63
N ASN A 427 -22.11 -28.38 -16.44
CA ASN A 427 -22.08 -29.34 -17.55
C ASN A 427 -23.46 -29.73 -18.09
N LEU A 428 -24.55 -29.53 -17.35
CA LEU A 428 -25.90 -29.92 -17.76
C LEU A 428 -26.70 -28.75 -18.35
N ASP A 429 -26.52 -27.52 -17.84
CA ASP A 429 -27.14 -26.33 -18.42
C ASP A 429 -26.35 -25.86 -19.65
N PRO A 430 -26.98 -25.72 -20.83
CA PRO A 430 -26.29 -25.30 -22.06
C PRO A 430 -25.66 -23.90 -21.95
N ARG A 431 -26.20 -22.99 -21.15
CA ARG A 431 -25.70 -21.61 -20.98
C ARG A 431 -24.29 -21.60 -20.38
N PHE A 432 -24.05 -22.40 -19.34
CA PHE A 432 -22.75 -22.49 -18.68
C PHE A 432 -21.75 -23.32 -19.49
N ARG A 433 -22.20 -24.33 -20.23
CA ARG A 433 -21.35 -25.02 -21.22
C ARG A 433 -20.84 -24.07 -22.31
N ILE A 434 -21.67 -23.13 -22.76
CA ILE A 434 -21.25 -22.10 -23.73
C ILE A 434 -20.17 -21.21 -23.10
N ALA A 435 -20.35 -20.75 -21.87
CA ALA A 435 -19.34 -19.97 -21.15
C ALA A 435 -18.00 -20.74 -21.01
N ALA A 436 -18.04 -22.01 -20.63
CA ALA A 436 -16.86 -22.87 -20.57
C ALA A 436 -16.19 -23.09 -21.94
N ASN A 437 -17.00 -23.18 -23.01
CA ASN A 437 -16.48 -23.28 -24.37
C ASN A 437 -15.80 -21.98 -24.83
N LEU A 438 -16.27 -20.80 -24.43
CA LEU A 438 -15.57 -19.54 -24.69
C LEU A 438 -14.17 -19.55 -24.07
N GLY A 439 -14.04 -20.04 -22.84
CA GLY A 439 -12.74 -20.23 -22.18
C GLY A 439 -11.83 -21.22 -22.92
N THR A 440 -12.41 -22.31 -23.41
CA THR A 440 -11.71 -23.32 -24.23
C THR A 440 -11.17 -22.72 -25.54
N GLN A 441 -11.96 -21.90 -26.22
CA GLN A 441 -11.55 -21.24 -27.46
C GLN A 441 -10.37 -20.29 -27.26
N VAL A 442 -10.30 -19.60 -26.13
CA VAL A 442 -9.19 -18.70 -25.78
C VAL A 442 -7.86 -19.46 -25.73
N VAL A 443 -7.84 -20.63 -25.07
CA VAL A 443 -6.64 -21.47 -25.00
C VAL A 443 -6.26 -21.97 -26.39
N ARG A 444 -7.22 -22.47 -27.17
CA ARG A 444 -6.96 -22.96 -28.54
C ARG A 444 -6.40 -21.89 -29.46
N ALA A 445 -6.84 -20.64 -29.31
CA ALA A 445 -6.37 -19.53 -30.13
C ALA A 445 -4.95 -19.08 -29.77
N ARG A 446 -4.47 -19.39 -28.55
CA ARG A 446 -3.20 -18.90 -27.97
C ARG A 446 -2.32 -20.03 -27.42
N ASP A 447 -2.50 -21.25 -27.88
CA ASP A 447 -1.87 -22.45 -27.33
C ASP A 447 -0.34 -22.36 -27.34
N GLU A 448 0.27 -21.92 -28.44
CA GLU A 448 1.72 -21.76 -28.57
C GLU A 448 2.28 -20.71 -27.61
N GLU A 449 1.60 -19.57 -27.43
CA GLU A 449 2.01 -18.50 -26.52
C GLU A 449 1.95 -18.98 -25.05
N LEU A 450 0.82 -19.59 -24.67
CA LEU A 450 0.59 -20.10 -23.32
C LEU A 450 1.56 -21.23 -22.98
N MET A 451 1.82 -22.14 -23.92
CA MET A 451 2.78 -23.23 -23.71
C MET A 451 4.21 -22.72 -23.58
N ALA A 452 4.63 -21.75 -24.38
CA ALA A 452 5.95 -21.13 -24.24
C ALA A 452 6.12 -20.49 -22.84
N ALA A 453 5.11 -19.76 -22.38
CA ALA A 453 5.10 -19.16 -21.05
C ALA A 453 5.06 -20.21 -19.91
N ALA A 454 4.37 -21.35 -20.11
CA ALA A 454 4.37 -22.46 -19.17
C ALA A 454 5.75 -23.11 -19.04
N TRP A 455 6.41 -23.40 -20.17
CA TRP A 455 7.76 -24.00 -20.19
C TRP A 455 8.81 -23.09 -19.56
N ALA A 456 8.67 -21.76 -19.67
CA ALA A 456 9.55 -20.82 -18.97
C ALA A 456 9.51 -20.97 -17.43
N GLN A 457 8.40 -21.46 -16.87
CA GLN A 457 8.21 -21.63 -15.43
C GLN A 457 8.66 -23.00 -14.88
N VAL A 458 8.82 -24.02 -15.73
CA VAL A 458 9.04 -25.41 -15.27
C VAL A 458 10.43 -25.65 -14.67
N GLY A 459 11.43 -24.85 -15.07
CA GLY A 459 12.82 -25.04 -14.66
C GLY A 459 13.00 -25.04 -13.14
N ASP A 460 12.33 -24.11 -12.46
CA ASP A 460 12.38 -23.99 -11.00
C ASP A 460 11.71 -25.17 -10.28
N VAL A 461 10.66 -25.72 -10.89
CA VAL A 461 9.85 -26.84 -10.35
C VAL A 461 10.66 -28.13 -10.35
N LEU A 462 11.33 -28.43 -11.47
CA LEU A 462 12.15 -29.63 -11.59
C LEU A 462 13.32 -29.60 -10.59
N VAL A 463 13.94 -28.43 -10.41
CA VAL A 463 15.00 -28.23 -9.41
C VAL A 463 14.46 -28.42 -7.99
N ALA A 464 13.27 -27.88 -7.67
CA ALA A 464 12.64 -28.06 -6.38
C ALA A 464 12.29 -29.53 -6.10
N ASN A 465 11.67 -30.24 -7.04
CA ASN A 465 11.32 -31.66 -6.89
C ASN A 465 12.53 -32.57 -6.75
N GLY A 466 13.63 -32.27 -7.46
CA GLY A 466 14.91 -32.94 -7.24
C GLY A 466 15.40 -32.81 -5.79
N ARG A 467 15.22 -31.64 -5.17
CA ARG A 467 15.62 -31.37 -3.78
C ARG A 467 14.67 -31.99 -2.76
N ILE A 468 13.36 -31.94 -3.00
CA ILE A 468 12.35 -32.60 -2.14
C ILE A 468 12.61 -34.10 -2.07
N ARG A 469 12.87 -34.76 -3.20
CA ARG A 469 13.25 -36.19 -3.23
C ARG A 469 14.54 -36.48 -2.45
N ALA A 470 15.56 -35.63 -2.61
CA ALA A 470 16.79 -35.77 -1.85
C ALA A 470 16.57 -35.58 -0.34
N ALA A 471 15.69 -34.66 0.05
CA ALA A 471 15.30 -34.43 1.45
C ALA A 471 14.48 -35.60 2.03
N GLN A 472 13.53 -36.17 1.28
CA GLN A 472 12.81 -37.39 1.67
C GLN A 472 13.79 -38.53 1.96
N LEU A 473 14.74 -38.77 1.06
CA LEU A 473 15.78 -39.77 1.26
C LEU A 473 16.65 -39.46 2.50
N ALA A 474 17.06 -38.21 2.68
CA ALA A 474 17.86 -37.79 3.84
C ALA A 474 17.11 -37.99 5.17
N ARG A 475 15.78 -37.74 5.19
CA ARG A 475 14.93 -37.98 6.36
C ARG A 475 14.89 -39.46 6.73
N GLU A 476 14.60 -40.33 5.77
CA GLU A 476 14.52 -41.78 6.02
C GLU A 476 15.87 -42.36 6.47
N VAL A 477 16.97 -41.94 5.83
CA VAL A 477 18.33 -42.33 6.25
C VAL A 477 18.64 -41.81 7.66
N GLY A 478 18.25 -40.57 7.98
CA GLY A 478 18.43 -39.96 9.29
C GLY A 478 17.70 -40.73 10.40
N ASN A 479 16.44 -41.10 10.16
CA ASN A 479 15.63 -41.88 11.10
C ASN A 479 16.26 -43.25 11.42
N VAL A 480 16.76 -43.95 10.39
CA VAL A 480 17.48 -45.22 10.58
C VAL A 480 18.77 -45.06 11.38
N LEU A 481 19.56 -44.01 11.12
CA LEU A 481 20.80 -43.74 11.84
C LEU A 481 20.56 -43.35 13.31
N GLN A 482 19.53 -42.56 13.58
CA GLN A 482 19.16 -42.17 14.94
C GLN A 482 18.71 -43.38 15.78
N ALA A 483 17.80 -44.19 15.22
CA ALA A 483 17.33 -45.41 15.88
C ALA A 483 18.49 -46.38 16.19
N LYS A 484 19.48 -46.47 15.30
CA LYS A 484 20.63 -47.38 15.45
C LYS A 484 21.68 -46.89 16.45
N HIS A 485 21.92 -45.57 16.54
CA HIS A 485 23.11 -45.03 17.20
C HIS A 485 22.83 -44.11 18.40
N ILE A 486 21.61 -43.57 18.52
CA ILE A 486 21.30 -42.50 19.47
C ILE A 486 20.15 -42.91 20.42
N ASP A 487 19.12 -43.58 19.93
CA ASP A 487 17.97 -43.96 20.76
C ASP A 487 18.30 -45.07 21.78
N PRO A 488 17.73 -45.00 23.01
CA PRO A 488 17.90 -46.08 23.99
C PRO A 488 17.14 -47.35 23.55
N PRO A 489 17.61 -48.55 23.93
CA PRO A 489 17.07 -49.83 23.47
C PRO A 489 15.61 -50.13 23.88
N SER A 490 14.99 -49.29 24.72
CA SER A 490 13.60 -49.42 25.21
C SER A 490 12.67 -48.28 24.78
N GLY A 491 13.03 -47.53 23.74
CA GLY A 491 12.21 -46.43 23.17
C GLY A 491 12.59 -45.04 23.72
N GLY A 492 12.69 -44.04 22.84
CA GLY A 492 13.25 -42.71 23.13
C GLY A 492 12.33 -41.70 23.83
N GLY A 493 11.48 -42.13 24.76
CA GLY A 493 10.54 -41.25 25.47
C GLY A 493 11.06 -40.72 26.83
N PRO A 494 10.49 -39.63 27.38
CA PRO A 494 10.85 -39.09 28.70
C PRO A 494 10.71 -40.13 29.82
N ALA A 495 9.64 -40.93 29.77
CA ALA A 495 9.39 -42.01 30.73
C ALA A 495 10.44 -43.13 30.65
N ALA A 496 10.92 -43.47 29.46
CA ALA A 496 11.97 -44.47 29.27
C ALA A 496 13.35 -43.95 29.71
N LEU A 497 13.64 -42.66 29.48
CA LEU A 497 14.85 -41.99 29.96
C LEU A 497 14.86 -41.81 31.49
N ALA A 498 13.69 -41.54 32.08
CA ALA A 498 13.51 -41.45 33.54
C ALA A 498 13.55 -42.83 34.23
N ALA A 499 13.06 -43.88 33.57
CA ALA A 499 13.12 -45.26 34.06
C ALA A 499 14.50 -45.92 33.85
N ALA A 500 15.34 -45.35 32.99
CA ALA A 500 16.70 -45.82 32.74
C ALA A 500 17.62 -45.54 33.95
N PRO A 501 18.70 -46.32 34.15
CA PRO A 501 19.66 -46.05 35.21
C PRO A 501 20.19 -44.61 35.09
N ALA A 502 20.32 -43.91 36.22
CA ALA A 502 20.64 -42.46 36.30
C ALA A 502 21.85 -41.98 35.48
N SER A 503 22.71 -42.90 35.04
CA SER A 503 23.84 -42.65 34.13
C SER A 503 23.49 -42.55 32.64
N ALA A 504 22.29 -42.96 32.21
CA ALA A 504 21.90 -43.00 30.80
C ALA A 504 21.64 -41.60 30.20
N PRO A 505 20.89 -40.68 30.86
CA PRO A 505 20.69 -39.32 30.33
C PRO A 505 22.01 -38.56 30.17
N GLY A 506 22.90 -38.64 31.17
CA GLY A 506 24.21 -37.98 31.13
C GLY A 506 25.14 -38.50 30.01
N ARG A 507 25.06 -39.79 29.67
CA ARG A 507 25.82 -40.35 28.55
C ARG A 507 25.32 -39.84 27.20
N SER A 508 24.01 -39.83 26.99
CA SER A 508 23.40 -39.32 25.76
C SER A 508 23.71 -37.83 25.58
N LEU A 509 23.59 -37.04 26.65
CA LEU A 509 23.92 -35.61 26.63
C LEU A 509 25.40 -35.35 26.30
N THR A 510 26.31 -36.18 26.81
CA THR A 510 27.75 -36.08 26.50
C THR A 510 28.06 -36.49 25.05
N LEU A 511 27.31 -37.47 24.50
CA LEU A 511 27.48 -37.93 23.13
C LEU A 511 26.98 -36.90 22.11
N THR A 512 25.90 -36.19 22.43
CA THR A 512 25.29 -35.16 21.58
C THR A 512 25.90 -33.76 21.76
N ALA A 513 26.90 -33.60 22.64
CA ALA A 513 27.54 -32.32 22.95
C ALA A 513 27.94 -31.46 21.72
N PRO A 514 28.48 -32.02 20.62
CA PRO A 514 28.80 -31.23 19.43
C PRO A 514 27.60 -30.54 18.76
N ALA A 515 26.38 -31.03 18.99
CA ALA A 515 25.16 -30.49 18.40
C ALA A 515 24.39 -29.54 19.33
N HIS A 516 24.82 -29.38 20.59
CA HIS A 516 24.11 -28.55 21.58
C HIS A 516 23.93 -27.08 21.16
N SER A 517 24.84 -26.52 20.36
CA SER A 517 24.72 -25.14 19.86
C SER A 517 23.69 -24.99 18.73
N ARG A 518 23.26 -26.08 18.11
CA ARG A 518 22.33 -26.08 16.96
C ARG A 518 20.91 -26.48 17.33
N VAL A 519 20.72 -27.08 18.51
CA VAL A 519 19.39 -27.43 19.02
C VAL A 519 18.92 -26.32 19.95
N THR A 520 17.83 -25.66 19.58
CA THR A 520 17.16 -24.64 20.38
C THR A 520 15.91 -25.22 21.02
N THR A 521 15.62 -24.79 22.25
CA THR A 521 14.38 -25.15 22.94
C THR A 521 13.73 -23.95 23.60
N ALA A 522 12.40 -23.90 23.59
CA ALA A 522 11.62 -22.87 24.26
C ALA A 522 11.97 -22.82 25.75
N ALA A 523 12.24 -21.63 26.28
CA ALA A 523 12.57 -21.41 27.69
C ALA A 523 11.36 -21.60 28.62
N SER A 524 10.67 -22.74 28.54
CA SER A 524 9.40 -23.02 29.22
C SER A 524 9.53 -23.42 30.69
N SER A 525 10.74 -23.41 31.29
CA SER A 525 10.92 -23.67 32.72
C SER A 525 11.77 -22.56 33.38
N GLY A 526 11.18 -21.93 34.42
CA GLY A 526 11.47 -20.59 34.93
C GLY A 526 12.86 -20.30 35.53
N ASN A 527 13.86 -21.16 35.35
CA ASN A 527 15.21 -20.96 35.87
C ASN A 527 16.16 -20.27 34.87
N PHE A 528 15.95 -20.43 33.56
CA PHE A 528 16.84 -19.89 32.52
C PHE A 528 16.25 -18.70 31.74
N ALA A 529 14.94 -18.43 31.86
CA ALA A 529 14.27 -17.30 31.21
C ALA A 529 14.85 -15.93 31.66
N ALA A 530 15.12 -15.78 32.97
CA ALA A 530 15.70 -14.56 33.54
C ALA A 530 17.17 -14.33 33.13
N ALA A 531 17.91 -15.39 32.76
CA ALA A 531 19.28 -15.26 32.26
C ALA A 531 19.31 -14.85 30.77
N ALA A 532 18.34 -15.30 29.97
CA ALA A 532 18.17 -14.88 28.59
C ALA A 532 17.75 -13.39 28.48
N ALA A 533 16.86 -12.94 29.37
CA ALA A 533 16.40 -11.54 29.42
C ALA A 533 17.49 -10.52 29.81
N GLY A 534 18.59 -10.95 30.46
CA GLY A 534 19.70 -10.06 30.83
C GLY A 534 20.76 -9.88 29.74
N ALA A 535 20.77 -10.74 28.72
CA ALA A 535 21.71 -10.67 27.59
C ALA A 535 21.11 -9.96 26.36
N ALA A 536 19.78 -9.99 26.23
CA ALA A 536 19.05 -9.19 25.25
C ALA A 536 18.64 -7.86 25.89
N GLY A 537 18.86 -6.74 25.22
CA GLY A 537 18.37 -5.42 25.66
C GLY A 537 16.83 -5.35 25.74
N PRO A 538 16.24 -4.16 25.96
CA PRO A 538 14.84 -3.98 26.35
C PRO A 538 13.76 -4.31 25.30
N ALA A 539 14.05 -5.16 24.30
CA ALA A 539 13.07 -5.74 23.39
C ALA A 539 13.04 -7.25 23.58
N ALA A 540 12.22 -7.74 24.52
CA ALA A 540 12.01 -9.16 24.75
C ALA A 540 10.67 -9.60 24.12
N ASP A 541 10.78 -10.29 22.98
CA ASP A 541 9.71 -11.04 22.34
C ASP A 541 9.42 -12.32 23.17
N PRO A 542 8.16 -12.70 23.45
CA PRO A 542 7.79 -13.90 24.24
C PRO A 542 8.30 -15.26 23.70
N ALA A 543 8.96 -15.32 22.54
CA ALA A 543 9.47 -16.55 21.92
C ALA A 543 10.98 -16.80 22.10
N ASN A 544 11.58 -16.47 23.25
CA ASN A 544 13.03 -16.68 23.49
C ASN A 544 13.42 -18.16 23.48
N GLN A 545 13.72 -18.69 22.29
CA GLN A 545 14.37 -19.98 22.10
C GLN A 545 15.84 -19.87 22.52
N VAL A 546 16.30 -20.82 23.34
CA VAL A 546 17.68 -20.83 23.84
C VAL A 546 18.36 -22.10 23.35
N ALA A 547 19.58 -21.97 22.81
CA ALA A 547 20.38 -23.12 22.43
C ALA A 547 20.69 -23.99 23.66
N VAL A 548 20.61 -25.31 23.53
CA VAL A 548 20.93 -26.22 24.64
C VAL A 548 22.36 -26.02 25.15
N GLY A 549 23.28 -25.65 24.27
CA GLY A 549 24.67 -25.32 24.63
C GLY A 549 24.76 -24.17 25.63
N PHE A 550 23.88 -23.17 25.51
CA PHE A 550 23.78 -22.07 26.48
C PHE A 550 23.20 -22.56 27.80
N ARG A 551 22.13 -23.38 27.78
CA ARG A 551 21.57 -23.97 29.02
C ARG A 551 22.62 -24.77 29.80
N VAL A 552 23.38 -25.62 29.10
CA VAL A 552 24.46 -26.40 29.70
C VAL A 552 25.54 -25.48 30.27
N ALA A 553 25.96 -24.45 29.53
CA ALA A 553 26.99 -23.49 29.96
C ALA A 553 26.59 -22.68 31.20
N SER A 554 25.32 -22.29 31.30
CA SER A 554 24.80 -21.47 32.41
C SER A 554 24.30 -22.30 33.60
N SER A 555 24.30 -23.63 33.50
CA SER A 555 23.85 -24.54 34.57
C SER A 555 24.95 -24.90 35.57
N ARG A 556 24.56 -25.56 36.67
CA ARG A 556 25.49 -26.19 37.64
C ARG A 556 26.47 -27.18 37.02
N VAL A 557 26.11 -27.79 35.89
CA VAL A 557 26.94 -28.78 35.20
C VAL A 557 28.08 -28.10 34.43
N ALA A 558 27.85 -26.92 33.83
CA ALA A 558 28.77 -26.23 32.92
C ALA A 558 29.18 -27.05 31.68
N THR A 559 29.93 -26.45 30.74
CA THR A 559 30.35 -27.11 29.49
C THR A 559 31.51 -28.09 29.65
N ALA A 560 32.35 -27.92 30.68
CA ALA A 560 33.56 -28.73 30.84
C ALA A 560 33.26 -30.24 31.02
N PRO A 561 32.26 -30.67 31.81
CA PRO A 561 31.97 -32.09 32.01
C PRO A 561 31.46 -32.83 30.77
N VAL A 562 30.77 -32.14 29.85
CA VAL A 562 30.28 -32.71 28.58
C VAL A 562 31.30 -32.59 27.44
N SER A 563 32.46 -31.99 27.71
CA SER A 563 33.48 -31.76 26.68
C SER A 563 34.11 -33.07 26.16
N PRO A 564 34.59 -33.10 24.90
CA PRO A 564 35.33 -34.24 24.36
C PRO A 564 36.58 -34.62 25.17
N ALA A 565 37.23 -33.63 25.81
CA ALA A 565 38.39 -33.85 26.67
C ALA A 565 38.00 -34.63 27.94
N MET A 566 36.94 -34.18 28.64
CA MET A 566 36.43 -34.87 29.82
C MET A 566 35.98 -36.30 29.49
N ARG A 567 35.23 -36.48 28.40
CA ARG A 567 34.78 -37.80 27.92
C ARG A 567 35.94 -38.78 27.70
N ARG A 568 37.07 -38.31 27.16
CA ARG A 568 38.27 -39.15 26.97
C ARG A 568 38.92 -39.57 28.28
N ILE A 569 38.88 -38.70 29.29
CA ILE A 569 39.48 -38.94 30.61
C ILE A 569 38.56 -39.80 31.49
N THR A 570 37.24 -39.71 31.35
CA THR A 570 36.24 -40.44 32.14
C THR A 570 35.74 -41.73 31.48
N ARG A 571 36.19 -42.08 30.27
CA ARG A 571 35.78 -43.31 29.58
C ARG A 571 36.16 -44.58 30.37
N PRO A 572 35.34 -45.65 30.30
CA PRO A 572 35.71 -46.95 30.85
C PRO A 572 37.08 -47.41 30.33
N GLY A 573 38.01 -47.74 31.23
CA GLY A 573 39.36 -48.18 30.89
C GLY A 573 40.41 -47.06 30.72
N SER A 574 40.06 -45.78 30.89
CA SER A 574 41.07 -44.71 30.97
C SER A 574 42.03 -44.94 32.14
N ARG A 575 43.25 -44.38 32.08
CA ARG A 575 44.24 -44.52 33.16
C ARG A 575 43.68 -44.01 34.49
N LEU A 576 42.98 -42.88 34.48
CA LEU A 576 42.37 -42.27 35.67
C LEU A 576 41.26 -43.16 36.26
N MET A 577 40.38 -43.70 35.42
CA MET A 577 39.25 -44.53 35.87
C MET A 577 39.68 -45.91 36.36
N ARG A 578 40.85 -46.42 35.93
CA ARG A 578 41.44 -47.66 36.48
C ARG A 578 42.12 -47.46 37.83
N THR A 579 42.53 -46.23 38.16
CA THR A 579 43.31 -45.94 39.37
C THR A 579 42.47 -45.42 40.54
N LEU A 580 41.31 -44.83 40.27
CA LEU A 580 40.44 -44.26 41.31
C LEU A 580 39.48 -45.33 41.87
N PRO A 581 39.36 -45.48 43.20
CA PRO A 581 38.36 -46.35 43.81
C PRO A 581 36.98 -45.71 43.74
N PHE A 582 36.03 -46.39 43.10
CA PHE A 582 34.62 -45.99 43.07
C PHE A 582 33.76 -47.01 43.83
N PRO A 583 33.74 -46.99 45.18
CA PRO A 583 32.97 -47.94 45.96
C PRO A 583 31.46 -47.68 45.78
N GLY A 584 30.80 -48.53 44.98
CA GLY A 584 29.34 -48.51 44.80
C GLY A 584 28.77 -47.39 43.93
N GLN A 585 29.59 -46.57 43.26
CA GLN A 585 29.13 -45.49 42.39
C GLN A 585 29.79 -45.55 41.01
N SER A 586 29.07 -45.17 39.95
CA SER A 586 29.60 -45.17 38.58
C SER A 586 30.09 -43.78 38.18
N ALA A 587 31.27 -43.69 37.54
CA ALA A 587 31.74 -42.46 36.92
C ALA A 587 30.75 -41.89 35.88
N ALA A 588 29.86 -42.73 35.34
CA ALA A 588 28.83 -42.31 34.42
C ALA A 588 27.64 -41.58 35.08
N ALA A 589 27.58 -41.54 36.42
CA ALA A 589 26.58 -40.77 37.17
C ALA A 589 27.08 -39.35 37.53
N LEU A 590 28.27 -38.94 37.06
CA LEU A 590 28.88 -37.65 37.40
C LEU A 590 27.96 -36.47 37.11
N LEU A 591 27.40 -36.39 35.90
CA LEU A 591 26.51 -35.29 35.52
C LEU A 591 25.27 -35.23 36.43
N SER A 592 24.65 -36.39 36.69
CA SER A 592 23.48 -36.51 37.57
C SER A 592 23.77 -36.11 39.01
N ARG A 593 25.01 -36.28 39.48
CA ARG A 593 25.47 -35.82 40.80
C ARG A 593 25.86 -34.34 40.83
N MET A 594 26.34 -33.78 39.73
CA MET A 594 26.61 -32.34 39.62
C MET A 594 25.30 -31.55 39.60
N ASP A 595 24.24 -32.12 39.02
CA ASP A 595 22.93 -31.48 38.91
C ASP A 595 22.01 -31.71 40.13
N ALA A 596 22.44 -32.53 41.10
CA ALA A 596 21.64 -32.87 42.27
C ALA A 596 21.34 -31.65 43.17
N PRO A 597 20.13 -31.57 43.77
CA PRO A 597 19.76 -30.46 44.65
C PRO A 597 20.43 -30.52 46.02
N VAL A 598 20.85 -31.71 46.46
CA VAL A 598 21.46 -31.98 47.77
C VAL A 598 22.86 -32.55 47.58
N ASP A 599 23.85 -31.94 48.24
CA ASP A 599 25.28 -32.31 48.16
C ASP A 599 25.82 -32.48 46.72
N PRO A 600 25.65 -31.46 45.84
CA PRO A 600 26.14 -31.54 44.47
C PRO A 600 27.67 -31.63 44.43
N VAL A 601 28.18 -32.36 43.44
CA VAL A 601 29.61 -32.37 43.16
C VAL A 601 30.02 -31.01 42.57
N VAL A 602 30.66 -30.17 43.39
CA VAL A 602 31.13 -28.84 43.00
C VAL A 602 32.67 -28.79 42.92
N ALA A 603 33.19 -27.92 42.04
CA ALA A 603 34.64 -27.76 41.87
C ALA A 603 35.34 -27.12 43.09
N ALA A 604 34.61 -26.33 43.88
CA ALA A 604 35.11 -25.69 45.10
C ALA A 604 33.99 -25.57 46.16
N PRO A 605 34.28 -25.74 47.46
CA PRO A 605 33.29 -25.56 48.52
C PRO A 605 32.86 -24.09 48.64
N VAL A 606 31.63 -23.85 49.12
CA VAL A 606 31.09 -22.50 49.33
C VAL A 606 31.98 -21.76 50.34
N LYS A 607 32.45 -20.55 49.98
CA LYS A 607 33.23 -19.70 50.90
C LYS A 607 32.29 -19.19 52.00
N VAL A 608 32.62 -19.48 53.26
CA VAL A 608 31.86 -19.02 54.43
C VAL A 608 32.67 -17.93 55.12
N THR A 609 32.02 -16.84 55.57
CA THR A 609 32.70 -15.80 56.35
C THR A 609 33.25 -16.40 57.64
N PRO A 610 34.55 -16.22 57.97
CA PRO A 610 35.10 -16.72 59.23
C PRO A 610 34.43 -16.02 60.41
N GLY A 611 33.93 -16.78 61.39
CA GLY A 611 33.12 -16.24 62.50
C GLY A 611 33.82 -15.25 63.46
N ALA A 612 35.11 -14.98 63.27
CA ALA A 612 35.89 -14.04 64.09
C ALA A 612 36.07 -12.65 63.45
N LEU A 613 35.60 -12.45 62.21
CA LEU A 613 35.70 -11.17 61.50
C LEU A 613 34.43 -10.34 61.75
N VAL A 614 34.59 -9.18 62.39
CA VAL A 614 33.51 -8.18 62.52
C VAL A 614 33.24 -7.62 61.13
N THR A 615 32.04 -7.87 60.59
CA THR A 615 31.66 -7.31 59.30
C THR A 615 31.17 -5.87 59.47
N PRO A 616 31.23 -5.02 58.42
CA PRO A 616 30.62 -3.68 58.45
C PRO A 616 29.15 -3.72 58.86
N ARG A 617 28.42 -4.80 58.52
CA ARG A 617 27.04 -5.04 58.93
C ARG A 617 26.91 -5.24 60.44
N ASP A 618 27.82 -5.99 61.05
CA ASP A 618 27.86 -6.20 62.50
C ASP A 618 28.19 -4.90 63.25
N LEU A 619 29.09 -4.08 62.69
CA LEU A 619 29.46 -2.77 63.24
C LEU A 619 28.30 -1.78 63.19
N VAL A 620 27.58 -1.70 62.06
CA VAL A 620 26.42 -0.81 61.89
C VAL A 620 25.26 -1.20 62.81
N ALA A 621 25.00 -2.50 62.97
CA ALA A 621 23.99 -3.01 63.92
C ALA A 621 24.34 -2.65 65.37
N THR A 622 25.65 -2.59 65.70
CA THR A 622 26.13 -2.22 67.04
C THR A 622 26.06 -0.71 67.28
N LEU A 623 26.39 0.12 66.28
CA LEU A 623 26.40 1.58 66.39
C LEU A 623 24.99 2.20 66.36
N HIS A 624 24.01 1.53 65.74
CA HIS A 624 22.63 2.01 65.60
C HIS A 624 21.60 0.92 66.01
N PRO A 625 21.53 0.54 67.30
CA PRO A 625 20.83 -0.66 67.77
C PRO A 625 19.29 -0.58 67.72
N THR A 626 18.71 0.60 67.50
CA THR A 626 17.24 0.81 67.51
C THR A 626 16.62 0.92 66.12
N ARG A 627 17.39 0.70 65.05
CA ARG A 627 16.90 0.82 63.67
C ARG A 627 16.45 -0.54 63.12
N PRO A 628 15.20 -0.69 62.62
CA PRO A 628 14.79 -1.86 61.86
C PRO A 628 15.64 -1.99 60.58
N PRO A 629 16.03 -3.22 60.16
CA PRO A 629 16.90 -3.43 59.02
C PRO A 629 16.39 -2.82 57.70
N ASP A 630 15.09 -2.51 57.59
CA ASP A 630 14.45 -2.00 56.36
C ASP A 630 13.89 -0.56 56.48
N ALA A 631 14.23 0.19 57.54
CA ALA A 631 13.72 1.56 57.74
C ALA A 631 14.57 2.64 57.02
N ASP A 632 13.94 3.69 56.47
CA ASP A 632 14.62 4.83 55.82
C ASP A 632 15.65 5.45 56.79
N PRO A 633 16.97 5.36 56.47
CA PRO A 633 18.04 5.88 57.32
C PRO A 633 17.88 7.36 57.65
N VAL A 634 17.30 8.10 56.71
CA VAL A 634 17.26 9.55 56.71
C VAL A 634 16.00 10.06 57.41
N GLY A 635 14.91 9.28 57.37
CA GLY A 635 13.64 9.63 58.01
C GLY A 635 13.72 9.74 59.54
N SER A 636 14.67 9.06 60.17
CA SER A 636 14.90 9.12 61.63
C SER A 636 15.75 10.31 62.10
N LEU A 637 16.29 11.13 61.19
CA LEU A 637 17.10 12.29 61.56
C LEU A 637 16.22 13.45 62.07
N PRO A 638 16.62 14.19 63.12
CA PRO A 638 15.85 15.33 63.65
C PRO A 638 15.57 16.39 62.58
N LEU A 639 14.43 17.08 62.68
CA LEU A 639 14.13 18.25 61.87
C LEU A 639 14.87 19.47 62.44
N SER A 640 15.46 20.32 61.59
CA SER A 640 16.19 21.51 62.04
C SER A 640 15.93 22.73 61.14
N PRO A 641 15.32 23.79 61.67
CA PRO A 641 14.97 24.98 60.88
C PRO A 641 16.18 25.88 60.58
N ASP A 642 17.29 25.70 61.30
CA ASP A 642 18.53 26.51 61.22
C ASP A 642 19.74 25.74 60.67
N PHE A 643 19.53 24.58 60.06
CA PHE A 643 20.60 23.79 59.44
C PHE A 643 21.20 24.46 58.20
N VAL A 644 22.53 24.60 58.17
CA VAL A 644 23.34 25.12 57.05
C VAL A 644 24.64 24.31 57.00
N LEU A 645 25.10 23.92 55.81
CA LEU A 645 26.38 23.22 55.65
C LEU A 645 27.54 24.19 55.84
N ARG A 646 28.45 23.88 56.77
CA ARG A 646 29.60 24.73 57.11
C ARG A 646 30.85 23.89 57.28
N GLY A 647 32.00 24.56 57.24
CA GLY A 647 33.29 23.94 57.56
C GLY A 647 33.32 23.39 58.99
N ILE A 648 34.05 22.30 59.19
CA ILE A 648 34.18 21.64 60.50
C ILE A 648 34.75 22.63 61.52
N GLY A 649 34.03 22.87 62.62
CA GLY A 649 34.50 23.67 63.76
C GLY A 649 34.06 25.14 63.84
N THR A 650 33.15 25.63 62.98
CA THR A 650 32.70 27.04 62.99
C THR A 650 31.24 27.24 63.42
N GLY A 651 30.99 27.96 64.54
CA GLY A 651 29.69 28.56 64.91
C GLY A 651 28.61 27.59 65.41
N PRO A 652 27.51 28.08 66.05
CA PRO A 652 26.66 27.25 66.91
C PRO A 652 25.98 26.11 66.15
N THR A 653 25.82 24.99 66.86
CA THR A 653 25.20 23.76 66.36
C THR A 653 23.73 23.99 66.01
N PRO A 654 23.23 23.42 64.90
CA PRO A 654 21.81 23.50 64.53
C PRO A 654 20.93 22.94 65.66
N HIS A 655 19.76 23.54 65.85
CA HIS A 655 18.80 23.13 66.87
C HIS A 655 17.73 22.24 66.25
N ALA A 656 17.18 21.33 67.05
CA ALA A 656 16.02 20.55 66.66
C ALA A 656 14.76 21.43 66.71
N GLY A 657 13.94 21.38 65.65
CA GLY A 657 12.67 22.09 65.55
C GLY A 657 11.59 21.25 64.89
N THR A 658 10.50 21.88 64.46
CA THR A 658 9.33 21.21 63.86
C THR A 658 9.36 21.17 62.32
N ALA A 659 10.32 21.85 61.69
CA ALA A 659 10.51 21.88 60.24
C ALA A 659 12.00 21.95 59.87
N ASP A 660 12.36 21.49 58.67
CA ASP A 660 13.71 21.57 58.13
C ASP A 660 13.93 22.88 57.34
N SER A 661 15.14 23.43 57.41
CA SER A 661 15.62 24.45 56.47
C SER A 661 15.69 23.88 55.04
N ALA A 662 15.71 24.75 54.02
CA ALA A 662 15.88 24.33 52.63
C ALA A 662 17.17 23.52 52.40
N GLU A 663 18.22 23.79 53.19
CA GLU A 663 19.51 23.11 53.10
C GLU A 663 19.50 21.75 53.79
N ALA A 664 18.79 21.60 54.91
CA ALA A 664 18.56 20.30 55.55
C ALA A 664 17.76 19.35 54.64
N GLN A 665 16.76 19.86 53.92
CA GLN A 665 15.99 19.06 52.96
C GLN A 665 16.87 18.52 51.83
N ARG A 666 17.73 19.37 51.25
CA ARG A 666 18.69 18.96 50.21
C ARG A 666 19.71 17.95 50.73
N PHE A 667 20.25 18.17 51.94
CA PHE A 667 21.19 17.24 52.55
C PHE A 667 20.56 15.87 52.82
N LYS A 668 19.35 15.83 53.38
CA LYS A 668 18.58 14.60 53.58
C LYS A 668 18.29 13.89 52.24
N ALA A 669 17.93 14.63 51.19
CA ALA A 669 17.73 14.06 49.86
C ALA A 669 19.01 13.39 49.32
N ALA A 670 20.16 14.07 49.38
CA ALA A 670 21.45 13.51 48.97
C ALA A 670 21.85 12.29 49.81
N LEU A 671 21.55 12.29 51.12
CA LEU A 671 21.82 11.14 51.98
C LEU A 671 20.95 9.92 51.60
N ARG A 672 19.70 10.13 51.16
CA ARG A 672 18.84 9.04 50.68
C ARG A 672 19.39 8.45 49.39
N GLU A 673 19.81 9.30 48.46
CA GLU A 673 20.42 8.89 47.19
C GLU A 673 21.69 8.05 47.43
N LEU A 674 22.54 8.45 48.38
CA LEU A 674 23.73 7.69 48.76
C LEU A 674 23.40 6.30 49.33
N HIS A 675 22.39 6.19 50.20
CA HIS A 675 21.95 4.90 50.72
C HIS A 675 21.34 4.01 49.62
N GLN A 676 20.52 4.59 48.74
CA GLN A 676 20.00 3.88 47.57
C GLN A 676 21.14 3.37 46.67
N GLY A 677 22.20 4.17 46.49
CA GLY A 677 23.41 3.76 45.76
C GLY A 677 24.13 2.57 46.41
N PHE A 678 24.22 2.53 47.73
CA PHE A 678 24.80 1.37 48.44
C PHE A 678 23.91 0.13 48.36
N ASP A 679 22.60 0.28 48.53
CA ASP A 679 21.66 -0.84 48.41
C ASP A 679 21.66 -1.42 47.00
N ALA A 680 21.71 -0.56 45.97
CA ALA A 680 21.91 -0.97 44.59
C ALA A 680 23.25 -1.69 44.38
N GLY A 681 24.35 -1.18 44.96
CA GLY A 681 25.67 -1.82 44.90
C GLY A 681 25.69 -3.21 45.57
N VAL A 682 25.01 -3.38 46.70
CA VAL A 682 24.86 -4.68 47.38
C VAL A 682 24.01 -5.63 46.53
N ALA A 683 22.90 -5.15 45.97
CA ALA A 683 22.03 -5.94 45.09
C ALA A 683 22.78 -6.45 43.86
N VAL A 684 23.63 -5.62 43.24
CA VAL A 684 24.45 -5.98 42.07
C VAL A 684 25.61 -6.93 42.44
N GLY A 685 26.12 -6.86 43.68
CA GLY A 685 27.23 -7.70 44.17
C GLY A 685 26.86 -9.15 44.51
N HIS A 686 25.58 -9.52 44.50
CA HIS A 686 25.14 -10.90 44.76
C HIS A 686 25.39 -11.80 43.54
N VAL A 687 26.32 -12.76 43.68
CA VAL A 687 26.51 -13.82 42.68
C VAL A 687 25.27 -14.71 42.67
N LYS A 688 24.48 -14.65 41.59
CA LYS A 688 23.30 -15.51 41.41
C LYS A 688 23.75 -16.97 41.33
N PRO A 689 23.18 -17.90 42.12
CA PRO A 689 23.52 -19.31 42.05
C PRO A 689 23.13 -19.87 40.68
N ALA A 690 24.00 -20.71 40.10
CA ALA A 690 23.71 -21.37 38.84
C ALA A 690 22.49 -22.30 39.00
N PRO A 691 21.51 -22.22 38.07
CA PRO A 691 20.34 -23.09 38.10
C PRO A 691 20.68 -24.56 37.79
N PRO A 692 19.87 -25.52 38.28
CA PRO A 692 19.96 -26.91 37.84
C PRO A 692 19.62 -27.02 36.35
N LEU A 693 20.27 -27.96 35.65
CA LEU A 693 20.12 -28.23 34.22
C LEU A 693 18.85 -29.02 33.89
N ASP A 694 18.37 -29.86 34.81
CA ASP A 694 17.40 -30.92 34.53
C ASP A 694 17.89 -31.82 33.39
N LEU A 695 18.71 -32.80 33.75
CA LEU A 695 19.34 -33.69 32.78
C LEU A 695 18.34 -34.52 31.97
N VAL A 696 17.19 -34.89 32.52
CA VAL A 696 16.22 -35.72 31.80
C VAL A 696 15.49 -34.86 30.77
N GLU A 697 15.02 -33.68 31.17
CA GLU A 697 14.35 -32.74 30.28
C GLU A 697 15.31 -32.24 29.19
N THR A 698 16.53 -31.84 29.56
CA THR A 698 17.53 -31.33 28.62
C THR A 698 18.00 -32.41 27.65
N THR A 699 18.19 -33.66 28.10
CA THR A 699 18.55 -34.76 27.20
C THR A 699 17.42 -35.08 26.23
N THR A 700 16.17 -35.11 26.72
CA THR A 700 14.98 -35.33 25.88
C THR A 700 14.86 -34.24 24.82
N SER A 701 15.04 -32.98 25.22
CA SER A 701 15.05 -31.81 24.36
C SER A 701 16.08 -31.92 23.22
N VAL A 702 17.32 -32.31 23.54
CA VAL A 702 18.37 -32.50 22.53
C VAL A 702 18.03 -33.65 21.59
N LEU A 703 17.54 -34.76 22.12
CA LEU A 703 17.21 -35.94 21.31
C LEU A 703 16.01 -35.69 20.38
N SER A 704 15.00 -34.94 20.83
CA SER A 704 13.87 -34.51 19.98
C SER A 704 14.35 -33.56 18.89
N GLY A 705 15.11 -32.51 19.26
CA GLY A 705 15.61 -31.52 18.31
C GLY A 705 16.68 -32.03 17.32
N LEU A 706 17.15 -33.28 17.49
CA LEU A 706 18.01 -33.97 16.53
C LEU A 706 17.25 -34.92 15.59
N ARG A 707 15.93 -35.05 15.73
CA ARG A 707 15.13 -35.91 14.85
C ARG A 707 15.20 -35.46 13.41
N ALA A 708 15.34 -36.41 12.49
CA ALA A 708 15.37 -36.10 11.07
C ALA A 708 14.03 -35.49 10.61
N ASP A 709 12.93 -35.89 11.27
CA ASP A 709 11.58 -35.33 11.06
C ASP A 709 11.47 -33.84 11.41
N GLU A 710 12.37 -33.28 12.23
CA GLU A 710 12.39 -31.85 12.55
C GLU A 710 13.51 -31.11 11.81
N THR A 711 14.70 -31.73 11.74
CA THR A 711 15.91 -31.08 11.22
C THR A 711 15.96 -31.01 9.69
N VAL A 712 15.44 -32.02 8.98
CA VAL A 712 15.44 -32.03 7.52
C VAL A 712 14.43 -31.03 6.93
N PRO A 713 13.16 -30.95 7.40
CA PRO A 713 12.24 -29.90 6.96
C PRO A 713 12.77 -28.50 7.22
N ARG A 714 13.31 -28.26 8.43
CA ARG A 714 13.87 -26.96 8.81
C ARG A 714 15.04 -26.57 7.91
N ALA A 715 15.96 -27.49 7.62
CA ALA A 715 17.09 -27.22 6.72
C ALA A 715 16.66 -26.96 5.27
N LEU A 716 15.60 -27.63 4.80
CA LEU A 716 15.03 -27.43 3.46
C LEU A 716 14.33 -26.08 3.33
N LEU A 717 13.59 -25.64 4.35
CA LEU A 717 12.78 -24.42 4.34
C LEU A 717 13.56 -23.15 4.75
N GLU A 718 14.50 -23.26 5.69
CA GLU A 718 15.20 -22.10 6.28
C GLU A 718 16.68 -22.00 5.88
N GLY A 719 17.31 -23.12 5.48
CA GLY A 719 18.75 -23.29 5.69
C GLY A 719 19.68 -23.13 4.50
N SER A 720 19.23 -23.14 3.24
CA SER A 720 20.19 -23.16 2.11
C SER A 720 19.63 -22.91 0.71
N VAL A 721 18.31 -22.74 0.53
CA VAL A 721 17.69 -22.70 -0.79
C VAL A 721 16.58 -21.65 -0.82
N SER A 722 16.67 -20.70 -1.75
CA SER A 722 15.51 -19.89 -2.14
C SER A 722 14.55 -20.79 -2.94
N LEU A 723 13.58 -21.40 -2.27
CA LEU A 723 12.41 -21.97 -2.95
C LEU A 723 11.42 -20.83 -3.23
N PRO A 724 10.89 -20.72 -4.46
CA PRO A 724 9.75 -19.86 -4.74
C PRO A 724 8.65 -20.09 -3.71
N GLU A 725 8.03 -19.01 -3.23
CA GLU A 725 7.05 -19.06 -2.14
C GLU A 725 5.93 -20.10 -2.40
N ARG A 726 5.46 -20.18 -3.65
CA ARG A 726 4.43 -21.15 -4.09
C ARG A 726 4.82 -22.62 -3.92
N LEU A 727 6.12 -22.95 -3.87
CA LEU A 727 6.60 -24.35 -3.74
C LEU A 727 6.88 -24.74 -2.28
N ARG A 728 6.81 -23.79 -1.34
CA ARG A 728 7.07 -24.04 0.08
C ARG A 728 6.07 -24.99 0.74
N PRO A 729 4.75 -24.96 0.45
CA PRO A 729 3.81 -25.89 1.05
C PRO A 729 4.13 -27.35 0.72
N PHE A 730 4.49 -27.63 -0.54
CA PHE A 730 4.89 -28.97 -0.99
C PHE A 730 6.17 -29.44 -0.28
N ALA A 731 7.16 -28.55 -0.16
CA ALA A 731 8.38 -28.83 0.58
C ALA A 731 8.13 -29.05 2.08
N ALA A 732 7.19 -28.31 2.69
CA ALA A 732 6.78 -28.49 4.08
C ALA A 732 6.05 -29.81 4.31
N ALA A 733 5.18 -30.20 3.37
CA ALA A 733 4.44 -31.46 3.40
C ALA A 733 5.25 -32.67 2.86
N PHE A 734 6.49 -32.46 2.39
CA PHE A 734 7.34 -33.50 1.77
C PHE A 734 6.65 -34.24 0.63
N ILE A 735 5.86 -33.54 -0.16
CA ILE A 735 5.24 -34.05 -1.38
C ILE A 735 5.92 -33.42 -2.59
N GLU A 736 6.02 -34.15 -3.70
CA GLU A 736 6.53 -33.54 -4.93
C GLU A 736 5.60 -32.38 -5.34
N ALA A 737 6.20 -31.25 -5.68
CA ALA A 737 5.46 -30.11 -6.17
C ALA A 737 4.98 -30.40 -7.60
N MET A 738 3.70 -30.68 -7.74
CA MET A 738 3.04 -30.73 -9.04
C MET A 738 2.67 -29.31 -9.45
N ALA A 739 3.63 -28.58 -10.03
CA ALA A 739 3.42 -27.18 -10.38
C ALA A 739 2.81 -27.06 -11.76
N TYR A 740 1.55 -26.64 -11.78
CA TYR A 740 0.93 -26.06 -12.96
C TYR A 740 1.51 -24.65 -13.21
N PRO A 741 1.58 -24.19 -14.48
CA PRO A 741 1.98 -22.82 -14.77
C PRO A 741 0.96 -21.85 -14.18
N VAL A 742 1.39 -20.67 -13.73
CA VAL A 742 0.49 -19.63 -13.20
C VAL A 742 0.47 -18.46 -14.17
N PHE A 743 -0.73 -17.99 -14.54
CA PHE A 743 -0.93 -16.86 -15.44
C PHE A 743 -1.74 -15.76 -14.72
N ASP A 744 -1.06 -14.66 -14.38
CA ASP A 744 -1.63 -13.51 -13.67
C ASP A 744 -2.24 -12.47 -14.64
N VAL A 745 -2.67 -12.91 -15.83
CA VAL A 745 -3.24 -12.03 -16.85
C VAL A 745 -4.76 -11.97 -16.71
N PRO A 746 -5.36 -10.76 -16.75
CA PRO A 746 -6.81 -10.64 -16.64
C PRO A 746 -7.49 -11.19 -17.89
N THR A 747 -8.24 -12.29 -17.76
CA THR A 747 -8.80 -13.00 -18.91
C THR A 747 -9.98 -12.28 -19.57
N TYR A 748 -10.64 -11.32 -18.92
CA TYR A 748 -11.74 -10.55 -19.55
C TYR A 748 -11.31 -9.88 -20.87
N ARG A 749 -10.04 -9.47 -20.99
CA ARG A 749 -9.49 -8.85 -22.21
C ARG A 749 -9.59 -9.78 -23.41
N THR A 750 -9.43 -11.09 -23.20
CA THR A 750 -9.53 -12.09 -24.27
C THR A 750 -10.95 -12.22 -24.85
N LEU A 751 -11.97 -11.97 -24.03
CA LEU A 751 -13.36 -11.91 -24.49
C LEU A 751 -13.60 -10.62 -25.29
N LEU A 752 -13.05 -9.49 -24.83
CA LEU A 752 -13.14 -8.21 -25.55
C LEU A 752 -12.45 -8.22 -26.91
N ASP A 753 -11.30 -8.91 -27.02
CA ASP A 753 -10.58 -9.10 -28.29
C ASP A 753 -11.45 -9.85 -29.32
N THR A 754 -12.39 -10.68 -28.85
CA THR A 754 -13.37 -11.36 -29.70
C THR A 754 -14.55 -10.46 -30.05
N SER A 755 -15.26 -9.95 -29.04
CA SER A 755 -16.30 -8.92 -29.18
C SER A 755 -16.77 -8.40 -27.82
N VAL A 756 -17.26 -7.16 -27.77
CA VAL A 756 -17.88 -6.59 -26.56
C VAL A 756 -19.04 -7.45 -26.06
N ASP A 757 -19.86 -7.98 -26.98
CA ASP A 757 -21.00 -8.85 -26.65
C ASP A 757 -20.60 -10.21 -26.07
N SER A 758 -19.35 -10.65 -26.24
CA SER A 758 -18.84 -11.87 -25.59
C SER A 758 -18.51 -11.65 -24.12
N LEU A 759 -18.23 -10.40 -23.72
CA LEU A 759 -18.03 -10.03 -22.31
C LEU A 759 -19.37 -9.69 -21.65
N VAL A 760 -20.09 -8.70 -22.19
CA VAL A 760 -21.41 -8.28 -21.68
C VAL A 760 -22.33 -8.05 -22.88
N PRO A 761 -23.27 -8.95 -23.17
CA PRO A 761 -24.23 -8.75 -24.25
C PRO A 761 -25.00 -7.45 -24.10
N ASN A 762 -25.27 -6.76 -25.21
CA ASN A 762 -26.09 -5.54 -25.25
C ASN A 762 -25.53 -4.37 -24.41
N LEU A 763 -24.24 -4.38 -24.04
CA LEU A 763 -23.63 -3.28 -23.28
C LEU A 763 -23.73 -1.93 -24.02
N SER A 764 -23.82 -1.96 -25.36
CA SER A 764 -24.01 -0.78 -26.20
C SER A 764 -25.36 -0.06 -25.98
N LEU A 765 -26.34 -0.69 -25.32
CA LEU A 765 -27.63 -0.07 -24.98
C LEU A 765 -27.50 1.03 -23.93
N LEU A 766 -26.38 1.09 -23.19
CA LEU A 766 -26.10 2.19 -22.26
C LEU A 766 -26.00 3.51 -23.02
N PRO A 767 -26.78 4.55 -22.72
CA PRO A 767 -26.64 5.84 -23.41
C PRO A 767 -25.24 6.46 -23.20
N PRO A 768 -24.72 7.25 -24.14
CA PRO A 768 -23.53 8.08 -23.89
C PRO A 768 -23.75 9.02 -22.69
N ASN A 769 -22.69 9.29 -21.93
CA ASN A 769 -22.71 10.11 -20.71
C ASN A 769 -23.67 9.57 -19.64
N SER A 770 -23.59 8.28 -19.35
CA SER A 770 -24.42 7.61 -18.35
C SER A 770 -23.57 6.94 -17.27
N ILE A 771 -24.12 6.86 -16.06
CA ILE A 771 -23.57 6.07 -14.96
C ILE A 771 -24.64 5.12 -14.44
N THR A 772 -24.29 3.84 -14.23
CA THR A 772 -25.21 2.80 -13.76
C THR A 772 -24.49 1.74 -12.93
N LEU A 773 -25.26 0.83 -12.33
CA LEU A 773 -24.75 -0.31 -11.57
C LEU A 773 -25.17 -1.62 -12.24
N LEU A 774 -24.19 -2.49 -12.50
CA LEU A 774 -24.39 -3.89 -12.88
C LEU A 774 -23.91 -4.80 -11.75
N ALA A 775 -24.21 -6.09 -11.84
CA ALA A 775 -23.78 -7.11 -10.89
C ALA A 775 -22.84 -8.10 -11.59
N ASN A 776 -21.83 -8.56 -10.86
CA ASN A 776 -20.89 -9.56 -11.32
C ASN A 776 -21.59 -10.91 -11.51
N ASN A 777 -21.60 -11.47 -12.72
CA ASN A 777 -22.21 -12.77 -12.98
C ASN A 777 -21.20 -13.89 -12.75
N ARG A 778 -21.15 -14.39 -11.51
CA ARG A 778 -20.13 -15.34 -11.08
C ARG A 778 -20.27 -16.71 -11.70
N GLU A 779 -21.49 -17.19 -11.94
CA GLU A 779 -21.71 -18.47 -12.62
C GLU A 779 -21.07 -18.50 -14.01
N PHE A 780 -21.18 -17.38 -14.76
CA PHE A 780 -20.52 -17.22 -16.05
C PHE A 780 -18.99 -17.22 -15.91
N ILE A 781 -18.45 -16.43 -14.97
CA ILE A 781 -17.01 -16.31 -14.75
C ILE A 781 -16.38 -17.65 -14.33
N GLU A 782 -16.99 -18.33 -13.37
CA GLU A 782 -16.55 -19.65 -12.92
C GLU A 782 -16.60 -20.65 -14.07
N SER A 783 -17.69 -20.67 -14.85
CA SER A 783 -17.80 -21.56 -16.01
C SER A 783 -16.75 -21.30 -17.07
N PHE A 784 -16.53 -20.01 -17.40
CA PHE A 784 -15.50 -19.59 -18.33
C PHE A 784 -14.11 -20.02 -17.86
N LEU A 785 -13.77 -19.76 -16.60
CA LEU A 785 -12.46 -20.13 -16.04
C LEU A 785 -12.28 -21.65 -15.93
N VAL A 786 -13.32 -22.41 -15.57
CA VAL A 786 -13.25 -23.88 -15.55
C VAL A 786 -12.98 -24.43 -16.95
N GLY A 787 -13.68 -23.93 -17.96
CA GLY A 787 -13.44 -24.34 -19.35
C GLY A 787 -12.05 -23.99 -19.86
N LEU A 788 -11.58 -22.77 -19.54
CA LEU A 788 -10.25 -22.29 -19.86
C LEU A 788 -9.15 -23.13 -19.19
N ASN A 789 -9.29 -23.45 -17.91
CA ASN A 789 -8.35 -24.33 -17.19
C ASN A 789 -8.43 -25.79 -17.66
N HIS A 790 -9.61 -26.28 -18.04
CA HIS A 790 -9.80 -27.63 -18.56
C HIS A 790 -9.05 -27.81 -19.88
N GLU A 791 -9.18 -26.88 -20.83
CA GLU A 791 -8.45 -26.97 -22.09
C GLU A 791 -6.94 -26.80 -21.88
N MET A 792 -6.52 -25.90 -21.00
CA MET A 792 -5.10 -25.78 -20.65
C MET A 792 -4.56 -27.09 -20.07
N ALA A 793 -5.31 -27.77 -19.20
CA ALA A 793 -4.90 -29.06 -18.64
C ALA A 793 -4.80 -30.17 -19.71
N ARG A 794 -5.63 -30.11 -20.76
CA ARG A 794 -5.51 -31.00 -21.94
C ARG A 794 -4.25 -30.72 -22.73
N GLU A 795 -3.99 -29.45 -23.03
CA GLU A 795 -2.79 -29.04 -23.78
C GLU A 795 -1.51 -29.34 -23.03
N LEU A 796 -1.47 -29.09 -21.72
CA LEU A 796 -0.32 -29.44 -20.88
C LEU A 796 -0.03 -30.94 -20.94
N LEU A 797 -1.04 -31.80 -20.80
CA LEU A 797 -0.85 -33.25 -20.92
C LEU A 797 -0.39 -33.65 -22.33
N TRP A 798 -1.05 -33.12 -23.36
CA TRP A 798 -0.76 -33.41 -24.77
C TRP A 798 0.69 -33.04 -25.15
N ARG A 799 1.19 -31.92 -24.61
CA ARG A 799 2.55 -31.43 -24.82
C ARG A 799 3.56 -32.03 -23.84
N GLU A 800 3.21 -33.09 -23.11
CA GLU A 800 4.05 -33.81 -22.13
C GLU A 800 4.58 -32.92 -20.99
N TYR A 801 3.88 -31.83 -20.65
CA TYR A 801 4.20 -31.03 -19.48
C TYR A 801 3.92 -31.83 -18.19
N PRO A 802 4.78 -31.74 -17.16
CA PRO A 802 4.59 -32.49 -15.91
C PRO A 802 3.38 -31.95 -15.12
N THR A 803 2.20 -32.54 -15.34
CA THR A 803 0.94 -32.17 -14.68
C THR A 803 0.08 -33.40 -14.35
N ASP A 804 -0.72 -33.31 -13.28
CA ASP A 804 -1.83 -34.24 -12.97
C ASP A 804 -3.18 -33.74 -13.51
N GLN A 805 -3.17 -32.65 -14.28
CA GLN A 805 -4.36 -31.99 -14.83
C GLN A 805 -5.31 -31.36 -13.80
N ARG A 806 -4.95 -31.36 -12.50
CA ARG A 806 -5.76 -30.78 -11.42
C ARG A 806 -5.42 -29.32 -11.12
N GLY A 807 -4.30 -28.84 -11.65
CA GLY A 807 -3.87 -27.46 -11.49
C GLY A 807 -4.86 -26.44 -12.05
N THR A 808 -4.81 -25.23 -11.53
CA THR A 808 -5.63 -24.10 -12.00
C THR A 808 -4.74 -22.97 -12.49
N PRO A 809 -4.17 -23.07 -13.72
CA PRO A 809 -3.30 -22.04 -14.27
C PRO A 809 -3.87 -20.62 -14.32
N PHE A 810 -5.18 -20.49 -14.51
CA PHE A 810 -5.86 -19.20 -14.66
C PHE A 810 -6.89 -19.02 -13.57
N ARG A 811 -6.69 -18.01 -12.72
CA ARG A 811 -7.57 -17.71 -11.58
C ARG A 811 -8.10 -16.28 -11.60
N GLN A 812 -7.69 -15.49 -12.59
CA GLN A 812 -7.92 -14.06 -12.67
C GLN A 812 -8.75 -13.71 -13.91
N PHE A 813 -9.99 -13.33 -13.68
CA PHE A 813 -10.88 -12.82 -14.71
C PHE A 813 -10.73 -11.31 -14.87
N TRP A 814 -10.91 -10.55 -13.78
CA TRP A 814 -10.86 -9.08 -13.78
C TRP A 814 -9.45 -8.53 -13.52
N ASP A 815 -9.22 -7.23 -13.78
CA ASP A 815 -7.93 -6.58 -13.49
C ASP A 815 -7.84 -6.10 -12.02
N PRO A 816 -6.94 -6.61 -11.17
CA PRO A 816 -6.87 -6.24 -9.76
C PRO A 816 -6.05 -4.96 -9.52
N VAL A 817 -5.69 -4.19 -10.55
CA VAL A 817 -4.86 -2.97 -10.45
C VAL A 817 -5.39 -1.96 -9.42
N ALA A 818 -6.69 -1.95 -9.14
CA ALA A 818 -7.30 -1.09 -8.12
C ALA A 818 -7.05 -1.55 -6.66
N THR A 819 -6.54 -2.76 -6.43
CA THR A 819 -6.32 -3.31 -5.09
C THR A 819 -5.04 -2.76 -4.44
N LEU A 820 -5.20 -1.98 -3.36
CA LEU A 820 -4.07 -1.42 -2.61
C LEU A 820 -3.33 -2.47 -1.74
N PRO A 821 -2.02 -2.30 -1.52
CA PRO A 821 -1.23 -3.14 -0.61
C PRO A 821 -1.63 -2.90 0.85
N VAL A 822 -1.71 -3.98 1.63
CA VAL A 822 -1.94 -3.91 3.09
C VAL A 822 -0.59 -3.96 3.83
N PRO A 823 -0.43 -3.29 5.00
CA PRO A 823 0.78 -3.43 5.81
C PRO A 823 1.10 -4.91 6.12
N ASP A 824 2.39 -5.26 6.10
CA ASP A 824 2.91 -6.62 6.34
C ASP A 824 2.46 -7.71 5.34
N GLU A 825 1.80 -7.34 4.24
CA GLU A 825 1.37 -8.26 3.18
C GLU A 825 2.53 -8.62 2.23
N THR A 826 2.80 -9.91 2.07
CA THR A 826 3.75 -10.40 1.07
C THR A 826 3.22 -10.26 -0.37
N ALA A 827 4.10 -10.23 -1.36
CA ALA A 827 3.69 -10.21 -2.77
C ALA A 827 2.86 -11.45 -3.17
N GLY A 828 3.09 -12.60 -2.56
CA GLY A 828 2.29 -13.81 -2.76
C GLY A 828 0.86 -13.65 -2.24
N GLN A 829 0.70 -13.18 -1.00
CA GLN A 829 -0.61 -12.94 -0.40
C GLN A 829 -1.42 -11.89 -1.16
N ARG A 830 -0.77 -10.82 -1.62
CA ARG A 830 -1.43 -9.79 -2.44
C ARG A 830 -2.00 -10.35 -3.73
N ARG A 831 -1.21 -11.18 -4.43
CA ARG A 831 -1.67 -11.84 -5.65
C ARG A 831 -2.84 -12.77 -5.38
N GLU A 832 -2.74 -13.57 -4.32
CA GLU A 832 -3.81 -14.48 -3.92
C GLU A 832 -5.13 -13.73 -3.68
N ARG A 833 -5.09 -12.60 -2.97
CA ARG A 833 -6.26 -11.74 -2.72
C ARG A 833 -6.87 -11.10 -3.98
N GLY A 834 -6.09 -11.01 -5.07
CA GLY A 834 -6.53 -10.46 -6.35
C GLY A 834 -7.30 -11.44 -7.24
N TYR A 835 -7.08 -12.76 -7.07
CA TYR A 835 -7.76 -13.79 -7.86
C TYR A 835 -9.27 -13.81 -7.64
N ASP A 836 -10.01 -14.12 -8.70
CA ASP A 836 -11.47 -14.24 -8.66
C ASP A 836 -11.91 -15.57 -8.04
N ILE A 837 -11.18 -16.66 -8.32
CA ILE A 837 -11.52 -18.01 -7.86
C ILE A 837 -10.44 -18.70 -7.02
N PRO A 838 -10.81 -19.55 -6.04
CA PRO A 838 -9.88 -20.48 -5.40
C PRO A 838 -9.44 -21.55 -6.41
N PRO A 839 -8.36 -22.31 -6.12
CA PRO A 839 -7.98 -23.43 -6.97
C PRO A 839 -9.16 -24.41 -7.15
N ILE A 840 -9.51 -24.75 -8.39
CA ILE A 840 -10.75 -25.51 -8.71
C ILE A 840 -10.74 -26.91 -8.04
N HIS A 841 -9.55 -27.50 -7.85
CA HIS A 841 -9.42 -28.80 -7.19
C HIS A 841 -9.71 -28.78 -5.68
N GLU A 842 -9.87 -27.60 -5.09
CA GLU A 842 -10.27 -27.40 -3.69
C GLU A 842 -11.77 -27.13 -3.56
N TRP A 843 -12.49 -26.95 -4.68
CA TRP A 843 -13.94 -26.67 -4.66
C TRP A 843 -14.71 -27.92 -4.20
N PRO A 844 -15.52 -27.82 -3.13
CA PRO A 844 -16.36 -28.93 -2.71
C PRO A 844 -17.37 -29.31 -3.81
N PRO A 845 -17.62 -30.60 -4.08
CA PRO A 845 -18.60 -31.04 -5.08
C PRO A 845 -20.05 -30.61 -4.76
N THR A 846 -20.32 -30.24 -3.52
CA THR A 846 -21.63 -29.77 -3.03
C THR A 846 -21.83 -28.26 -3.15
N THR A 847 -20.76 -27.49 -3.44
CA THR A 847 -20.87 -26.04 -3.57
C THR A 847 -21.57 -25.68 -4.87
N PRO A 848 -22.60 -24.82 -4.87
CA PRO A 848 -23.24 -24.33 -6.09
C PRO A 848 -22.25 -23.61 -7.02
N LEU A 849 -22.58 -23.57 -8.30
CA LEU A 849 -21.85 -22.72 -9.25
C LEU A 849 -22.08 -21.24 -8.89
N GLY A 850 -21.02 -20.42 -8.93
CA GLY A 850 -21.07 -19.00 -8.55
C GLY A 850 -20.67 -18.72 -7.09
N ASP A 851 -20.65 -19.73 -6.22
CA ASP A 851 -20.35 -19.59 -4.78
C ASP A 851 -18.87 -19.92 -4.45
N ASN A 852 -17.98 -20.05 -5.44
CA ASN A 852 -16.57 -20.40 -5.23
C ASN A 852 -15.69 -19.13 -5.18
N GLU A 853 -15.82 -18.31 -4.12
CA GLU A 853 -15.13 -17.00 -4.05
C GLU A 853 -13.76 -17.07 -3.39
N ASN A 854 -12.73 -16.51 -4.03
CA ASN A 854 -11.42 -16.37 -3.38
C ASN A 854 -11.33 -15.09 -2.53
N ARG A 855 -12.07 -14.07 -2.93
CA ARG A 855 -11.97 -12.70 -2.44
C ARG A 855 -12.63 -12.47 -1.07
N ARG A 856 -13.53 -13.36 -0.66
CA ARG A 856 -14.26 -13.36 0.62
C ARG A 856 -14.49 -14.80 1.13
N PRO A 857 -13.44 -15.49 1.61
CA PRO A 857 -13.58 -16.86 2.11
C PRO A 857 -14.33 -16.94 3.45
N ASP A 858 -14.42 -15.83 4.20
CA ASP A 858 -14.92 -15.76 5.58
C ASP A 858 -16.30 -15.09 5.74
N ASP A 859 -17.10 -14.93 4.68
CA ASP A 859 -18.50 -14.45 4.76
C ASP A 859 -19.52 -15.60 4.58
N PRO A 860 -19.64 -16.53 5.55
CA PRO A 860 -20.61 -17.60 5.50
C PRO A 860 -21.97 -17.06 5.96
N ARG A 861 -22.76 -16.47 5.06
CA ARG A 861 -24.20 -16.39 5.31
C ARG A 861 -24.77 -17.81 5.20
N PRO A 862 -25.34 -18.39 6.27
CA PRO A 862 -25.88 -19.74 6.21
C PRO A 862 -27.17 -19.74 5.36
N GLY A 863 -27.16 -20.41 4.22
CA GLY A 863 -28.37 -20.81 3.48
C GLY A 863 -28.97 -19.77 2.51
N GLY A 864 -28.20 -18.79 2.04
CA GLY A 864 -28.60 -17.90 0.92
C GLY A 864 -27.52 -17.88 -0.17
N PRO A 865 -27.86 -17.54 -1.43
CA PRO A 865 -26.87 -17.39 -2.50
C PRO A 865 -25.81 -16.34 -2.13
N GLN A 866 -24.57 -16.53 -2.56
CA GLN A 866 -23.49 -15.59 -2.30
C GLN A 866 -23.79 -14.24 -2.98
N ARG A 867 -23.28 -13.16 -2.38
CA ARG A 867 -23.48 -11.79 -2.87
C ARG A 867 -22.83 -11.60 -4.24
N ASP A 868 -23.57 -11.00 -5.17
CA ASP A 868 -22.99 -10.49 -6.41
C ASP A 868 -22.37 -9.11 -6.15
N ASP A 869 -21.05 -9.00 -6.33
CA ASP A 869 -20.35 -7.72 -6.27
C ASP A 869 -20.90 -6.76 -7.32
N LEU A 870 -21.23 -5.54 -6.90
CA LEU A 870 -21.67 -4.48 -7.79
C LEU A 870 -20.51 -3.91 -8.60
N VAL A 871 -20.79 -3.63 -9.88
CA VAL A 871 -19.87 -3.04 -10.83
C VAL A 871 -20.44 -1.71 -11.29
N LEU A 872 -19.75 -0.62 -10.92
CA LEU A 872 -20.05 0.72 -11.41
C LEU A 872 -19.63 0.81 -12.87
N VAL A 873 -20.58 1.15 -13.73
CA VAL A 873 -20.35 1.35 -15.16
C VAL A 873 -20.42 2.83 -15.47
N VAL A 874 -19.30 3.41 -15.90
CA VAL A 874 -19.20 4.80 -16.32
C VAL A 874 -18.99 4.84 -17.83
N ARG A 875 -19.93 5.42 -18.57
CA ARG A 875 -19.82 5.64 -20.02
C ARG A 875 -19.73 7.13 -20.32
N GLY A 876 -18.58 7.61 -20.80
CA GLY A 876 -18.39 9.01 -21.22
C GLY A 876 -16.92 9.45 -21.27
N GLU A 877 -16.69 10.69 -21.71
CA GLU A 877 -15.33 11.24 -21.89
C GLU A 877 -14.61 11.56 -20.56
N LEU A 878 -15.33 11.58 -19.43
CA LEU A 878 -14.78 11.93 -18.11
C LEU A 878 -13.47 11.18 -17.80
N LEU A 879 -13.50 9.84 -17.80
CA LEU A 879 -12.34 9.02 -17.42
C LEU A 879 -11.31 8.87 -18.54
N LYS A 880 -11.63 9.35 -19.74
CA LYS A 880 -10.68 9.49 -20.84
C LYS A 880 -9.85 10.77 -20.69
N LYS A 881 -10.48 11.88 -20.25
CA LYS A 881 -9.80 13.15 -19.96
C LYS A 881 -9.12 13.15 -18.59
N TYR A 882 -9.76 12.54 -17.60
CA TYR A 882 -9.31 12.43 -16.20
C TYR A 882 -9.13 10.96 -15.77
N PRO A 883 -8.14 10.24 -16.32
CA PRO A 883 -7.89 8.83 -15.97
C PRO A 883 -7.44 8.63 -14.52
N THR A 884 -7.03 9.69 -13.83
CA THR A 884 -6.60 9.67 -12.42
C THR A 884 -7.69 10.14 -11.45
N ALA A 885 -8.93 10.29 -11.91
CA ALA A 885 -10.06 10.62 -11.04
C ALA A 885 -10.19 9.56 -9.92
N ALA A 886 -10.44 10.03 -8.70
CA ALA A 886 -10.70 9.16 -7.57
C ALA A 886 -12.15 8.68 -7.61
N ILE A 887 -12.35 7.36 -7.67
CA ILE A 887 -13.67 6.74 -7.67
C ILE A 887 -13.75 5.77 -6.52
N TYR A 888 -14.74 5.94 -5.65
CA TYR A 888 -14.96 5.09 -4.48
C TYR A 888 -16.43 5.11 -4.06
N ALA A 889 -16.85 4.12 -3.27
CA ALA A 889 -18.15 4.14 -2.63
C ALA A 889 -18.00 4.67 -1.19
N GLN A 890 -18.87 5.57 -0.76
CA GLN A 890 -18.90 6.14 0.58
C GLN A 890 -20.27 5.94 1.21
N ARG A 891 -20.29 5.54 2.48
CA ARG A 891 -21.52 5.23 3.19
C ARG A 891 -22.38 6.48 3.35
N ALA A 892 -23.68 6.33 3.15
CA ALA A 892 -24.65 7.39 3.38
C ALA A 892 -24.99 7.50 4.89
N GLN A 893 -25.54 8.65 5.30
CA GLN A 893 -26.12 8.87 6.62
C GLN A 893 -27.41 9.67 6.51
N PHE A 894 -28.32 9.47 7.47
CA PHE A 894 -29.50 10.33 7.61
C PHE A 894 -29.13 11.56 8.44
N PRO A 895 -29.37 12.79 7.95
CA PRO A 895 -29.03 14.01 8.69
C PRO A 895 -29.76 14.04 10.03
N GLY A 896 -29.02 14.11 11.14
CA GLY A 896 -29.59 14.05 12.49
C GLY A 896 -30.33 12.74 12.81
N ASN A 897 -30.05 11.66 12.08
CA ASN A 897 -30.77 10.38 12.12
C ASN A 897 -32.26 10.49 11.74
N ASP A 898 -32.64 11.48 10.92
CA ASP A 898 -34.00 11.65 10.41
C ASP A 898 -34.13 11.08 8.98
N PRO A 899 -34.80 9.93 8.78
CA PRO A 899 -34.93 9.32 7.46
C PRO A 899 -35.86 10.06 6.48
N SER A 900 -36.55 11.12 6.94
CA SER A 900 -37.37 11.96 6.07
C SER A 900 -36.56 13.01 5.30
N ARG A 901 -35.32 13.26 5.71
CA ARG A 901 -34.41 14.21 5.04
C ARG A 901 -33.58 13.51 3.95
N PRO A 902 -33.11 14.24 2.93
CA PRO A 902 -32.19 13.71 1.94
C PRO A 902 -30.95 13.09 2.60
N ARG A 903 -30.46 11.98 2.05
CA ARG A 903 -29.26 11.31 2.56
C ARG A 903 -28.02 12.17 2.30
N GLU A 904 -27.08 12.17 3.24
CA GLU A 904 -25.79 12.84 3.12
C GLU A 904 -24.65 11.82 3.16
N LEU A 905 -23.44 12.22 2.75
CA LEU A 905 -22.24 11.41 2.92
C LEU A 905 -21.86 11.33 4.41
N VAL A 906 -21.41 10.17 4.87
CA VAL A 906 -20.85 10.05 6.23
C VAL A 906 -19.58 10.90 6.34
N ASP A 907 -19.41 11.61 7.46
CA ASP A 907 -18.18 12.38 7.68
C ASP A 907 -16.98 11.44 7.82
N LEU A 908 -15.90 11.77 7.12
CA LEU A 908 -14.64 11.02 7.17
C LEU A 908 -13.75 11.54 8.31
N PRO A 909 -12.93 10.68 8.93
CA PRO A 909 -12.03 11.11 9.99
C PRO A 909 -11.04 12.18 9.48
N ALA A 910 -10.80 13.21 10.29
CA ALA A 910 -9.87 14.29 9.96
C ALA A 910 -8.40 13.81 9.90
N ASP A 911 -8.06 12.79 10.70
CA ASP A 911 -6.74 12.16 10.75
C ASP A 911 -6.87 10.63 10.60
N GLY A 912 -6.02 10.04 9.75
CA GLY A 912 -5.97 8.59 9.49
C GLY A 912 -6.70 8.15 8.22
N LEU A 913 -6.63 6.85 7.91
CA LEU A 913 -7.35 6.27 6.76
C LEU A 913 -8.82 5.98 7.14
N PRO A 914 -9.79 6.25 6.26
CA PRO A 914 -11.18 5.92 6.53
C PRO A 914 -11.35 4.40 6.68
N SER A 915 -12.26 3.97 7.55
CA SER A 915 -12.49 2.54 7.71
C SER A 915 -13.21 1.97 6.47
N PRO A 916 -13.10 0.67 6.18
CA PRO A 916 -13.88 0.03 5.12
C PRO A 916 -15.41 0.18 5.29
N GLU A 917 -15.89 0.41 6.51
CA GLU A 917 -17.30 0.67 6.80
C GLU A 917 -17.76 2.08 6.37
N GLN A 918 -16.83 3.02 6.17
CA GLN A 918 -17.11 4.37 5.69
C GLN A 918 -16.83 4.51 4.20
N VAL A 919 -15.74 3.90 3.71
CA VAL A 919 -15.28 4.01 2.32
C VAL A 919 -14.88 2.64 1.77
N ARG A 920 -15.40 2.29 0.60
CA ARG A 920 -15.02 1.10 -0.18
C ARG A 920 -14.37 1.53 -1.48
N LEU A 921 -13.14 1.08 -1.71
CA LEU A 921 -12.42 1.29 -2.96
C LEU A 921 -12.78 0.19 -3.97
N PRO A 922 -12.67 0.45 -5.28
CA PRO A 922 -12.82 -0.59 -6.29
C PRO A 922 -11.76 -1.68 -6.07
N ARG A 923 -12.17 -2.95 -6.16
CA ARG A 923 -11.29 -4.13 -6.02
C ARG A 923 -10.67 -4.51 -7.36
N TYR A 924 -11.42 -4.31 -8.44
CA TYR A 924 -11.02 -4.66 -9.78
C TYR A 924 -11.61 -3.70 -10.81
N GLU A 925 -10.99 -3.65 -11.99
CA GLU A 925 -11.44 -2.81 -13.09
C GLU A 925 -11.44 -3.54 -14.44
N ALA A 926 -12.21 -3.01 -15.37
CA ALA A 926 -12.13 -3.33 -16.79
C ALA A 926 -12.44 -2.11 -17.65
N LYS A 927 -11.72 -1.98 -18.77
CA LYS A 927 -11.91 -0.91 -19.75
C LYS A 927 -12.43 -1.51 -21.06
N VAL A 928 -13.53 -0.94 -21.58
CA VAL A 928 -14.08 -1.27 -22.90
C VAL A 928 -13.98 -0.01 -23.75
N GLU A 929 -13.12 -0.05 -24.76
CA GLU A 929 -12.92 1.09 -25.67
C GLU A 929 -14.22 1.44 -26.44
N PRO A 930 -14.47 2.73 -26.72
CA PRO A 930 -13.59 3.88 -26.45
C PRO A 930 -13.80 4.55 -25.07
N ASP A 931 -14.94 4.36 -24.41
CA ASP A 931 -15.41 5.27 -23.35
C ASP A 931 -16.14 4.58 -22.18
N ILE A 932 -16.05 3.26 -22.03
CA ILE A 932 -16.73 2.51 -20.96
C ILE A 932 -15.70 1.99 -19.94
N TYR A 933 -15.93 2.32 -18.68
CA TYR A 933 -15.13 1.88 -17.53
C TYR A 933 -16.03 1.08 -16.58
N LEU A 934 -15.52 -0.05 -16.12
CA LEU A 934 -16.18 -0.99 -15.22
C LEU A 934 -15.35 -1.07 -13.94
N LEU A 935 -15.93 -0.75 -12.79
CA LEU A 935 -15.24 -0.72 -11.49
C LEU A 935 -16.01 -1.56 -10.48
N GLY A 936 -15.42 -2.66 -10.03
CA GLY A 936 -16.06 -3.62 -9.13
C GLY A 936 -15.87 -3.27 -7.66
N PHE A 937 -16.94 -3.31 -6.88
CA PHE A 937 -16.98 -2.97 -5.47
C PHE A 937 -17.42 -4.15 -4.62
N ASP A 938 -16.90 -4.17 -3.39
CA ASP A 938 -17.27 -5.11 -2.32
C ASP A 938 -18.63 -4.72 -1.71
N LEU A 939 -19.69 -4.64 -2.53
CA LEU A 939 -21.05 -4.25 -2.15
C LEU A 939 -22.06 -5.04 -2.98
N ASP A 940 -23.14 -5.53 -2.36
CA ASP A 940 -24.29 -6.07 -3.09
C ASP A 940 -25.38 -4.99 -3.31
N ALA A 941 -26.41 -5.32 -4.11
CA ALA A 941 -27.50 -4.41 -4.44
C ALA A 941 -28.30 -3.93 -3.21
N ASP A 942 -28.52 -4.81 -2.23
CA ASP A 942 -29.30 -4.52 -1.03
C ASP A 942 -28.52 -3.60 -0.07
N GLU A 943 -27.23 -3.85 0.12
CA GLU A 943 -26.32 -3.01 0.89
C GLU A 943 -26.18 -1.63 0.28
N ALA A 944 -25.95 -1.54 -1.03
CA ALA A 944 -25.77 -0.27 -1.71
C ALA A 944 -27.05 0.59 -1.68
N LEU A 945 -28.22 -0.03 -1.80
CA LEU A 945 -29.50 0.68 -1.71
C LEU A 945 -29.85 1.09 -0.26
N GLY A 946 -29.50 0.23 0.70
CA GLY A 946 -29.90 0.35 2.09
C GLY A 946 -31.36 -0.02 2.33
N THR A 947 -31.73 -0.15 3.60
CA THR A 947 -33.12 -0.42 4.03
C THR A 947 -33.85 0.89 4.34
N PRO A 948 -35.00 1.18 3.69
CA PRO A 948 -35.76 2.41 3.94
C PRO A 948 -36.02 2.67 5.43
N GLY A 949 -35.61 3.84 5.92
CA GLY A 949 -35.82 4.24 7.31
C GLY A 949 -34.83 3.66 8.34
N VAL A 950 -33.95 2.73 7.95
CA VAL A 950 -33.04 2.02 8.88
C VAL A 950 -31.59 2.15 8.43
N ASP A 951 -31.28 1.74 7.20
CA ASP A 951 -29.93 1.78 6.66
C ASP A 951 -29.92 2.69 5.42
N PRO A 952 -29.14 3.78 5.45
CA PRO A 952 -29.17 4.79 4.40
C PRO A 952 -28.52 4.35 3.09
N GLY A 953 -27.76 3.25 3.05
CA GLY A 953 -27.12 2.75 1.82
C GLY A 953 -25.78 3.44 1.50
N TRP A 954 -25.41 3.47 0.22
CA TRP A 954 -24.11 3.95 -0.25
C TRP A 954 -24.22 4.91 -1.45
N PHE A 955 -23.32 5.89 -1.47
CA PHE A 955 -23.05 6.75 -2.60
C PHE A 955 -21.82 6.24 -3.36
N PHE A 956 -21.86 6.35 -4.69
CA PHE A 956 -20.68 6.22 -5.54
C PHE A 956 -20.17 7.62 -5.87
N VAL A 957 -18.93 7.90 -5.47
CA VAL A 957 -18.31 9.21 -5.53
C VAL A 957 -17.30 9.24 -6.68
N LEU A 958 -17.43 10.24 -7.54
CA LEU A 958 -16.44 10.62 -8.56
C LEU A 958 -15.83 11.93 -8.11
N LYS A 959 -14.52 11.92 -7.87
CA LYS A 959 -13.81 13.06 -7.32
C LYS A 959 -12.55 13.38 -8.12
N GLU A 960 -12.35 14.65 -8.45
CA GLU A 960 -11.10 15.11 -9.02
C GLU A 960 -9.96 14.94 -8.01
N ARG A 961 -8.78 14.53 -8.48
CA ARG A 961 -7.68 14.18 -7.59
C ARG A 961 -7.14 15.43 -6.88
N PRO A 962 -7.20 15.52 -5.53
CA PRO A 962 -6.79 16.75 -4.83
C PRO A 962 -5.32 17.12 -5.00
N GLY A 963 -4.44 16.13 -5.16
CA GLY A 963 -2.99 16.33 -5.33
C GLY A 963 -2.59 16.88 -6.70
N ASP A 964 -3.54 17.19 -7.59
CA ASP A 964 -3.30 17.83 -8.87
C ASP A 964 -3.89 19.25 -8.89
N PRO A 965 -3.34 20.20 -8.09
CA PRO A 965 -3.92 21.54 -7.95
C PRO A 965 -3.98 22.28 -9.29
N ARG A 966 -5.16 22.80 -9.60
CA ARG A 966 -5.46 23.61 -10.78
C ARG A 966 -5.56 25.08 -10.36
N PHE A 967 -5.19 25.97 -11.29
CA PHE A 967 -5.29 27.40 -11.09
C PHE A 967 -6.03 28.00 -12.29
N GLY A 968 -7.00 28.87 -12.05
CA GLY A 968 -7.80 29.50 -13.10
C GLY A 968 -9.10 30.06 -12.56
N VAL A 969 -9.97 30.45 -13.47
CA VAL A 969 -11.32 30.98 -13.22
C VAL A 969 -12.25 30.39 -14.27
N ASP A 970 -13.55 30.42 -14.02
CA ASP A 970 -14.52 29.80 -14.93
C ASP A 970 -14.69 30.59 -16.24
N ASP A 971 -15.04 29.87 -17.30
CA ASP A 971 -15.42 30.46 -18.59
C ASP A 971 -16.90 30.85 -18.56
N GLY A 972 -17.21 32.14 -18.67
CA GLY A 972 -18.58 32.59 -18.71
C GLY A 972 -18.75 34.09 -18.53
N PRO A 973 -19.99 34.60 -18.63
CA PRO A 973 -20.32 35.95 -18.20
C PRO A 973 -20.20 36.07 -16.67
N PRO A 974 -20.01 37.29 -16.14
CA PRO A 974 -19.95 37.57 -14.71
C PRO A 974 -21.11 36.93 -13.93
N THR A 975 -20.77 36.18 -12.91
CA THR A 975 -21.69 35.53 -11.95
C THR A 975 -21.75 36.32 -10.65
N HIS A 976 -22.75 36.04 -9.81
CA HIS A 976 -22.76 36.56 -8.44
C HIS A 976 -21.72 35.77 -7.64
N VAL A 977 -20.58 36.40 -7.33
CA VAL A 977 -19.43 35.74 -6.71
C VAL A 977 -19.69 35.56 -5.20
N GLU A 978 -20.23 34.42 -4.80
CA GLU A 978 -20.45 34.09 -3.38
C GLU A 978 -19.18 33.53 -2.73
N VAL A 979 -18.44 32.72 -3.48
CA VAL A 979 -17.11 32.18 -3.14
C VAL A 979 -16.15 32.42 -4.30
N TRP A 980 -14.83 32.34 -4.08
CA TRP A 980 -13.85 32.59 -5.13
C TRP A 980 -13.91 31.60 -6.30
N ASN A 981 -14.43 30.39 -6.07
CA ASN A 981 -14.71 29.44 -7.16
C ASN A 981 -15.80 29.93 -8.14
N ASP A 982 -16.65 30.89 -7.77
CA ASP A 982 -17.67 31.46 -8.66
C ASP A 982 -17.09 32.55 -9.59
N LEU A 983 -15.78 32.81 -9.54
CA LEU A 983 -15.12 33.86 -10.32
C LEU A 983 -14.98 33.45 -11.79
N THR A 984 -15.29 34.35 -12.71
CA THR A 984 -15.17 34.10 -14.17
C THR A 984 -14.11 34.96 -14.84
N TRP A 985 -13.67 34.56 -16.03
CA TRP A 985 -12.72 35.35 -16.85
C TRP A 985 -13.23 36.77 -17.16
N ASP A 986 -14.54 36.96 -17.40
CA ASP A 986 -15.11 38.28 -17.68
C ASP A 986 -15.17 39.18 -16.40
N ASP A 987 -15.02 38.63 -15.19
CA ASP A 987 -14.90 39.40 -13.94
C ASP A 987 -13.51 40.03 -13.76
N VAL A 988 -12.45 39.28 -14.10
CA VAL A 988 -11.05 39.64 -13.85
C VAL A 988 -10.29 40.17 -15.06
N ASP A 989 -10.73 39.85 -16.28
CA ASP A 989 -10.26 40.42 -17.54
C ASP A 989 -11.44 40.96 -18.38
N PRO A 990 -12.19 41.97 -17.87
CA PRO A 990 -13.35 42.52 -18.58
C PRO A 990 -12.97 43.18 -19.92
N GLY A 991 -11.69 43.54 -20.08
CA GLY A 991 -11.13 44.06 -21.33
C GLY A 991 -10.83 42.99 -22.38
N ARG A 992 -10.88 41.69 -22.01
CA ARG A 992 -10.53 40.54 -22.83
C ARG A 992 -9.15 40.69 -23.47
N SER A 993 -8.19 41.12 -22.67
CA SER A 993 -6.78 41.22 -23.05
C SER A 993 -6.17 39.85 -23.35
N GLY A 994 -6.77 38.77 -22.84
CA GLY A 994 -6.23 37.41 -22.93
C GLY A 994 -5.23 37.10 -21.82
N PHE A 995 -5.05 38.00 -20.87
CA PHE A 995 -4.20 37.84 -19.69
C PHE A 995 -4.92 38.31 -18.43
N LEU A 996 -4.61 37.66 -17.31
CA LEU A 996 -4.94 38.24 -16.01
C LEU A 996 -3.99 39.42 -15.76
N GLU A 997 -4.48 40.62 -16.02
CA GLU A 997 -3.79 41.87 -15.71
C GLU A 997 -4.33 42.46 -14.40
N LEU A 998 -3.44 42.77 -13.46
CA LEU A 998 -3.79 43.34 -12.16
C LEU A 998 -4.02 44.86 -12.29
N ASP A 999 -5.03 45.23 -13.07
CA ASP A 999 -5.45 46.62 -13.29
C ASP A 999 -6.06 47.21 -12.00
N PRO A 1000 -5.55 48.34 -11.48
CA PRO A 1000 -6.16 49.05 -10.35
C PRO A 1000 -7.66 49.42 -10.54
N ALA A 1001 -8.16 49.47 -11.77
CA ALA A 1001 -9.57 49.72 -12.08
C ALA A 1001 -10.47 48.48 -11.96
N VAL A 1002 -9.90 47.28 -11.96
CA VAL A 1002 -10.65 46.01 -11.82
C VAL A 1002 -10.65 45.60 -10.36
N GLN A 1003 -11.84 45.57 -9.75
CA GLN A 1003 -12.06 45.12 -8.39
C GLN A 1003 -13.29 44.24 -8.33
N VAL A 1004 -13.15 43.05 -7.75
CA VAL A 1004 -14.25 42.10 -7.56
C VAL A 1004 -14.35 41.81 -6.07
N ALA A 1005 -15.53 42.03 -5.49
CA ALA A 1005 -15.78 41.77 -4.08
C ALA A 1005 -16.74 40.59 -3.93
N LEU A 1006 -16.56 39.82 -2.87
CA LEU A 1006 -17.51 38.77 -2.52
C LEU A 1006 -18.91 39.36 -2.26
N GLY A 1007 -19.91 38.77 -2.91
CA GLY A 1007 -21.32 39.10 -2.73
C GLY A 1007 -21.90 38.60 -1.41
N ASP A 1008 -23.19 38.91 -1.20
CA ASP A 1008 -23.98 38.32 -0.13
C ASP A 1008 -24.14 36.81 -0.37
N PHE A 1009 -23.95 36.01 0.69
CA PHE A 1009 -24.11 34.56 0.64
C PHE A 1009 -25.58 34.17 0.75
N ASP A 1010 -26.09 33.29 -0.11
CA ASP A 1010 -27.52 32.96 -0.17
C ASP A 1010 -28.02 32.11 1.02
N HIS A 1011 -27.10 31.59 1.83
CA HIS A 1011 -27.34 30.70 2.97
C HIS A 1011 -28.17 29.46 2.62
N SER A 1012 -28.11 29.00 1.36
CA SER A 1012 -28.70 27.74 0.97
C SER A 1012 -28.07 26.62 1.83
N GLY A 1013 -28.93 25.91 2.56
CA GLY A 1013 -28.52 24.80 3.44
C GLY A 1013 -28.10 23.54 2.68
N ASP A 1014 -28.23 23.57 1.35
CA ASP A 1014 -28.00 22.43 0.46
C ASP A 1014 -26.53 22.35 -0.01
N ASP A 1015 -25.69 23.35 0.30
CA ASP A 1015 -24.30 23.43 -0.18
C ASP A 1015 -23.29 23.70 0.95
N ARG A 1016 -23.06 22.69 1.80
CA ARG A 1016 -22.11 22.75 2.94
C ARG A 1016 -20.68 23.08 2.48
N GLU A 1017 -20.29 22.65 1.28
CA GLU A 1017 -18.96 22.91 0.71
C GLU A 1017 -18.76 24.41 0.45
N LYS A 1018 -19.74 25.08 -0.18
CA LYS A 1018 -19.72 26.55 -0.33
C LYS A 1018 -19.71 27.28 1.00
N GLN A 1019 -20.37 26.76 2.03
CA GLN A 1019 -20.34 27.36 3.37
C GLN A 1019 -18.93 27.30 4.00
N ASP A 1020 -18.27 26.14 3.91
CA ASP A 1020 -16.91 25.96 4.42
C ASP A 1020 -15.92 26.84 3.65
N GLN A 1021 -16.00 26.85 2.31
CA GLN A 1021 -15.18 27.73 1.46
C GLN A 1021 -15.42 29.21 1.76
N ARG A 1022 -16.68 29.63 1.93
CA ARG A 1022 -17.03 31.01 2.26
C ARG A 1022 -16.39 31.46 3.58
N ALA A 1023 -16.36 30.60 4.59
CA ALA A 1023 -15.74 30.93 5.88
C ALA A 1023 -14.23 31.21 5.75
N GLU A 1024 -13.56 30.58 4.79
CA GLU A 1024 -12.17 30.85 4.44
C GLU A 1024 -12.03 32.13 3.59
N ASP A 1025 -12.85 32.27 2.54
CA ASP A 1025 -12.80 33.38 1.57
C ASP A 1025 -13.05 34.75 2.21
N GLU A 1026 -13.83 34.82 3.30
CA GLU A 1026 -14.05 36.07 4.05
C GLU A 1026 -12.77 36.69 4.63
N ASN A 1027 -11.68 35.92 4.75
CA ASN A 1027 -10.36 36.45 5.15
C ASN A 1027 -9.68 37.25 4.02
N LEU A 1028 -10.08 37.03 2.77
CA LEU A 1028 -9.58 37.71 1.58
C LEU A 1028 -10.79 38.17 0.74
N PRO A 1029 -11.57 39.18 1.15
CA PRO A 1029 -12.89 39.47 0.58
C PRO A 1029 -12.87 40.28 -0.72
N LEU A 1030 -11.70 40.66 -1.23
CA LEU A 1030 -11.54 41.58 -2.35
C LEU A 1030 -10.41 41.16 -3.29
N TRP A 1031 -10.74 40.98 -4.57
CA TRP A 1031 -9.79 40.98 -5.67
C TRP A 1031 -9.41 42.41 -6.02
N PHE A 1032 -8.12 42.74 -5.98
CA PHE A 1032 -7.59 44.04 -6.40
C PHE A 1032 -6.09 43.98 -6.75
N SER A 1033 -5.59 45.03 -7.39
CA SER A 1033 -4.19 45.10 -7.87
C SER A 1033 -3.10 45.00 -6.80
N GLY A 1034 -3.42 45.14 -5.50
CA GLY A 1034 -2.44 45.11 -4.41
C GLY A 1034 -2.25 43.75 -3.73
N LEU A 1035 -2.98 42.71 -4.15
CA LEU A 1035 -2.90 41.37 -3.57
C LEU A 1035 -1.48 40.76 -3.64
N GLY A 1036 -1.07 40.00 -2.63
CA GLY A 1036 0.15 39.21 -2.70
C GLY A 1036 0.05 38.07 -3.72
N SER A 1037 1.19 37.49 -4.10
CA SER A 1037 1.20 36.31 -4.96
C SER A 1037 0.61 35.07 -4.28
N ALA A 1038 0.68 34.98 -2.94
CA ALA A 1038 -0.01 33.94 -2.17
C ALA A 1038 -1.54 34.12 -2.20
N ASP A 1039 -2.02 35.36 -2.06
CA ASP A 1039 -3.46 35.65 -2.10
C ASP A 1039 -4.04 35.35 -3.48
N LEU A 1040 -3.30 35.71 -4.55
CA LEU A 1040 -3.69 35.37 -5.93
C LEU A 1040 -3.68 33.86 -6.17
N ALA A 1041 -2.69 33.13 -5.61
CA ALA A 1041 -2.67 31.68 -5.69
C ALA A 1041 -3.88 31.07 -4.98
N TYR A 1042 -4.26 31.59 -3.81
CA TYR A 1042 -5.45 31.16 -3.08
C TYR A 1042 -6.75 31.42 -3.87
N ILE A 1043 -6.95 32.65 -4.38
CA ILE A 1043 -8.18 33.00 -5.12
C ILE A 1043 -8.30 32.20 -6.42
N LEU A 1044 -7.19 31.98 -7.12
CA LEU A 1044 -7.19 31.25 -8.39
C LEU A 1044 -7.16 29.73 -8.20
N PHE A 1045 -6.95 29.24 -6.98
CA PHE A 1045 -6.90 27.80 -6.71
C PHE A 1045 -8.30 27.20 -6.88
N GLN A 1046 -8.38 26.21 -7.75
CA GLN A 1046 -9.64 25.54 -8.09
C GLN A 1046 -9.82 24.33 -7.18
N VAL A 1047 -10.87 24.39 -6.34
CA VAL A 1047 -11.19 23.30 -5.40
C VAL A 1047 -11.58 22.04 -6.19
N PRO A 1048 -11.01 20.86 -5.88
CA PRO A 1048 -11.30 19.62 -6.60
C PRO A 1048 -12.78 19.25 -6.50
N VAL A 1049 -13.42 19.12 -7.65
CA VAL A 1049 -14.86 18.85 -7.73
C VAL A 1049 -15.17 17.41 -7.33
N MET A 1050 -16.25 17.22 -6.59
CA MET A 1050 -16.74 15.93 -6.13
C MET A 1050 -18.22 15.80 -6.42
N VAL A 1051 -18.62 14.67 -7.02
CA VAL A 1051 -20.03 14.33 -7.20
C VAL A 1051 -20.30 12.95 -6.63
N ALA A 1052 -21.38 12.86 -5.85
CA ALA A 1052 -21.83 11.64 -5.23
C ALA A 1052 -23.21 11.25 -5.78
N VAL A 1053 -23.33 10.02 -6.30
CA VAL A 1053 -24.59 9.48 -6.81
C VAL A 1053 -25.02 8.31 -5.93
N HIS A 1054 -26.22 8.39 -5.37
CA HIS A 1054 -26.75 7.30 -4.53
C HIS A 1054 -27.10 6.09 -5.40
N ALA A 1055 -26.85 4.87 -4.90
CA ALA A 1055 -27.15 3.62 -5.62
C ALA A 1055 -28.61 3.52 -6.11
N GLN A 1056 -29.55 4.10 -5.35
CA GLN A 1056 -30.99 4.18 -5.69
C GLN A 1056 -31.28 4.76 -7.08
N GLU A 1057 -30.45 5.69 -7.58
CA GLU A 1057 -30.64 6.30 -8.90
C GLU A 1057 -30.12 5.41 -10.05
N MET A 1058 -29.35 4.38 -9.71
CA MET A 1058 -28.64 3.51 -10.66
C MET A 1058 -29.11 2.06 -10.63
N LEU A 1059 -29.81 1.63 -9.57
CA LEU A 1059 -30.38 0.29 -9.45
C LEU A 1059 -31.82 0.22 -9.99
N PRO A 1060 -32.27 -0.97 -10.45
CA PRO A 1060 -33.68 -1.20 -10.78
C PRO A 1060 -34.60 -0.87 -9.58
N ARG A 1061 -35.76 -0.25 -9.85
CA ARG A 1061 -36.74 0.12 -8.83
C ARG A 1061 -37.64 -1.04 -8.45
#